data_AF-A0A954Z6V1-F1
#
_entry.id   AF-A0A954Z6V1-F1
#
_cell.length_a   1.000
_cell.length_b   1.000
_cell.length_c   1.000
_cell.angle_alpha   90.00
_cell.angle_beta   90.00
_cell.angle_gamma   90.00
#
_symmetry.space_group_name_H-M   'P 1'
#
loop_
_entity.id
_entity.type
_entity.pdbx_description
1 polymer ?
#
loop_
_entity_poly.entity_id
_entity_poly.type
_entity_poly.pdbx_seq_one_letter_code
_entity_poly.pdbx_strand_id
1 'polypeptide(L)'
;MRRFGRVGFSGSGFGGGSRGLGPVWLWKNFATTGFRGDEHEVYAPMERRNGCIRYGVYSFGRYGAPVMHLGRIKIGMPVMNTWHGDLSKVGTWTTVSEARIPGGSTTRSNNPGDVISGNVSGRALWIRYYTNVNGGFGIVGIDGDESAAVRLPEVASSDFGSVEGVADDGGECRIASVGHGLANGARVLVEDVLGVPGANGKFSIRRIDNDAFALEGSTFSGSYAGGGTFGYFSQSDLGKRYLECYANLGGLFDEQAPLVDGLADASHSISVRATGTARAGGSSGGRAYVTGFAAATAGLRLGSSNVSMGYLHELGNLRSSSFSALGSAIEFRPSEGSELHFVGESHGNENEIDLTWEIDGGTVGLSSDEYLSGGVVSLRRTTELTHPEAIGAIAEREALYTTSVRQLTPVRLRQRIAWLQAGTAERAYHGMFHAGVRAYAASSLLRSEFDRARIGGRLVADFGFDDDASLGKAIADEAAFWASGHRDFEAGVASYDVSHTVNDWQYSDPLYVFATDRSDGTDKLYFTRSTQSTPEPIGIGDVHESDVGWFVRPRRRPWATASDAFLRADASKAGSTDGRVDGGAGVAWSELAGTWGIAGERLAPTGSDPGDGWRTGVEIGSTDALCCAEVDETVGGGVGLVLRYASEAEHWRIVVAGSAFTAWKVQGGSAIAAASGTAPSGNLQRLWATCDGDSLRCGAESNEETVRLSADATGGPDGTRWGVHSSESGGVWRQFSVYAME
;
A
#
# COMPACT_ATOMS: atom_id res chain seq x y z
N MET A 1 -9.61 -39.76 21.83
CA MET A 1 -10.54 -39.56 20.69
C MET A 1 -11.70 -38.67 21.11
N ARG A 2 -11.59 -37.36 20.86
CA ARG A 2 -12.73 -36.44 20.85
C ARG A 2 -12.65 -35.69 19.52
N ARG A 3 -13.59 -35.98 18.62
CA ARG A 3 -13.78 -35.28 17.35
C ARG A 3 -14.20 -33.85 17.67
N PHE A 4 -13.31 -32.88 17.46
CA PHE A 4 -13.75 -31.51 17.24
C PHE A 4 -14.34 -31.45 15.84
N GLY A 5 -15.64 -31.16 15.77
CA GLY A 5 -16.34 -30.94 14.52
C GLY A 5 -15.72 -29.77 13.78
N ARG A 6 -15.37 -30.01 12.51
CA ARG A 6 -14.92 -28.99 11.57
C ARG A 6 -16.10 -28.03 11.35
N VAL A 7 -16.13 -26.92 12.09
CA VAL A 7 -17.03 -25.81 11.80
C VAL A 7 -16.51 -25.18 10.52
N GLY A 8 -17.13 -25.54 9.39
CA GLY A 8 -16.90 -24.85 8.13
C GLY A 8 -17.38 -23.41 8.28
N PHE A 9 -16.44 -22.49 8.48
CA PHE A 9 -16.72 -21.07 8.36
C PHE A 9 -17.00 -20.77 6.87
N SER A 10 -18.27 -20.86 6.46
CA SER A 10 -18.75 -20.12 5.30
C SER A 10 -18.89 -18.65 5.73
N GLY A 11 -17.75 -17.96 5.82
CA GLY A 11 -17.70 -16.54 6.17
C GLY A 11 -18.40 -15.70 5.09
N SER A 12 -19.70 -15.47 5.25
CA SER A 12 -20.52 -14.54 4.48
C SER A 12 -20.37 -13.08 4.95
N GLY A 13 -19.41 -12.78 5.84
CA GLY A 13 -19.29 -11.47 6.51
C GLY A 13 -18.37 -10.42 5.87
N PHE A 14 -17.56 -10.74 4.86
CA PHE A 14 -16.63 -9.78 4.23
C PHE A 14 -17.14 -9.21 2.88
N GLY A 15 -18.43 -9.34 2.59
CA GLY A 15 -19.05 -9.02 1.29
C GLY A 15 -19.29 -7.54 0.96
N GLY A 16 -18.53 -6.61 1.53
CA GLY A 16 -18.68 -5.16 1.27
C GLY A 16 -17.73 -4.66 0.18
N GLY A 17 -18.06 -4.84 -1.11
CA GLY A 17 -17.56 -3.95 -2.17
C GLY A 17 -16.93 -4.57 -3.44
N SER A 18 -16.53 -5.85 -3.46
CA SER A 18 -15.82 -6.41 -4.65
C SER A 18 -16.73 -7.03 -5.72
N ARG A 19 -18.04 -7.21 -5.45
CA ARG A 19 -19.00 -7.69 -6.45
C ARG A 19 -19.13 -6.64 -7.56
N GLY A 20 -18.47 -6.87 -8.70
CA GLY A 20 -18.57 -6.02 -9.89
C GLY A 20 -17.27 -5.34 -10.34
N LEU A 21 -16.13 -5.62 -9.71
CA LEU A 21 -14.84 -5.05 -10.15
C LEU A 21 -14.23 -5.76 -11.38
N GLY A 22 -14.78 -6.90 -11.79
CA GLY A 22 -14.32 -7.66 -12.96
C GLY A 22 -13.50 -8.91 -12.59
N PRO A 23 -12.99 -9.63 -13.60
CA PRO A 23 -12.17 -10.82 -13.39
C PRO A 23 -10.75 -10.47 -12.93
N VAL A 24 -10.04 -11.49 -12.44
CA VAL A 24 -8.58 -11.45 -12.30
C VAL A 24 -7.97 -11.70 -13.68
N TRP A 25 -6.91 -10.97 -14.01
CA TRP A 25 -6.20 -11.12 -15.28
C TRP A 25 -4.84 -11.75 -15.07
N LEU A 26 -4.42 -12.58 -16.01
CA LEU A 26 -3.07 -13.13 -16.14
C LEU A 26 -2.48 -12.59 -17.44
N TRP A 27 -1.27 -12.04 -17.37
CA TRP A 27 -0.53 -11.54 -18.52
C TRP A 27 0.87 -12.14 -18.55
N LYS A 28 1.36 -12.48 -19.74
CA LYS A 28 2.75 -12.86 -19.94
C LYS A 28 3.50 -11.71 -20.61
N ASN A 29 4.67 -11.37 -20.07
CA ASN A 29 5.45 -10.24 -20.56
C ASN A 29 5.82 -10.37 -22.05
N PHE A 30 5.81 -9.24 -22.76
CA PHE A 30 6.18 -9.16 -24.18
C PHE A 30 7.68 -9.41 -24.41
N ALA A 31 8.53 -9.10 -23.42
CA ALA A 31 9.96 -9.30 -23.55
C ALA A 31 10.23 -10.80 -23.71
N THR A 32 11.02 -11.17 -24.72
CA THR A 32 11.43 -12.56 -24.97
C THR A 32 12.83 -12.87 -24.44
N THR A 33 13.53 -11.85 -23.94
CA THR A 33 14.91 -11.93 -23.45
C THR A 33 15.12 -11.03 -22.23
N GLY A 34 16.24 -11.24 -21.54
CA GLY A 34 16.60 -10.46 -20.35
C GLY A 34 15.77 -10.83 -19.11
N PHE A 35 15.89 -10.03 -18.06
CA PHE A 35 15.27 -10.28 -16.75
C PHE A 35 13.73 -10.36 -16.75
N ARG A 36 13.08 -9.95 -17.85
CA ARG A 36 11.61 -9.99 -18.01
C ARG A 36 11.13 -11.01 -19.02
N GLY A 37 12.05 -11.79 -19.63
CA GLY A 37 11.77 -12.72 -20.73
C GLY A 37 10.70 -13.79 -20.47
N ASP A 38 10.41 -14.04 -19.20
CA ASP A 38 9.46 -15.05 -18.71
C ASP A 38 8.65 -14.54 -17.50
N GLU A 39 8.56 -13.21 -17.37
CA GLU A 39 7.77 -12.57 -16.30
C GLU A 39 6.27 -12.75 -16.61
N HIS A 40 5.52 -13.21 -15.62
CA HIS A 40 4.06 -13.26 -15.64
C HIS A 40 3.53 -12.27 -14.63
N GLU A 41 2.42 -11.60 -14.93
CA GLU A 41 1.77 -10.71 -13.96
C GLU A 41 0.33 -11.11 -13.77
N VAL A 42 -0.09 -11.13 -12.51
CA VAL A 42 -1.49 -11.30 -12.12
C VAL A 42 -2.04 -9.95 -11.68
N TYR A 43 -3.16 -9.55 -12.26
CA TYR A 43 -3.84 -8.30 -11.95
C TYR A 43 -5.15 -8.59 -11.23
N ALA A 44 -5.17 -8.31 -9.93
CA ALA A 44 -6.36 -8.46 -9.10
C ALA A 44 -7.03 -7.09 -8.88
N PRO A 45 -8.28 -6.88 -9.32
CA PRO A 45 -8.93 -5.60 -9.14
C PRO A 45 -9.23 -5.34 -7.66
N MET A 46 -8.93 -4.13 -7.19
CA MET A 46 -8.97 -3.75 -5.77
C MET A 46 -10.05 -2.74 -5.45
N GLU A 47 -10.16 -1.68 -6.27
CA GLU A 47 -11.15 -0.63 -6.10
C GLU A 47 -11.53 -0.01 -7.44
N ARG A 48 -12.70 0.65 -7.46
CA ARG A 48 -13.05 1.59 -8.52
C ARG A 48 -12.98 2.99 -7.96
N ARG A 49 -12.18 3.85 -8.58
CA ARG A 49 -12.04 5.26 -8.22
C ARG A 49 -12.11 6.12 -9.46
N ASN A 50 -12.97 7.14 -9.42
CA ASN A 50 -13.19 8.06 -10.55
C ASN A 50 -13.52 7.33 -11.87
N GLY A 51 -14.28 6.23 -11.81
CA GLY A 51 -14.66 5.42 -12.97
C GLY A 51 -13.59 4.42 -13.44
N CYS A 52 -12.35 4.55 -13.01
CA CYS A 52 -11.24 3.64 -13.34
C CYS A 52 -11.10 2.53 -12.30
N ILE A 53 -10.73 1.33 -12.74
CA ILE A 53 -10.41 0.22 -11.84
C ILE A 53 -8.91 0.26 -11.53
N ARG A 54 -8.57 0.14 -10.25
CA ARG A 54 -7.18 -0.06 -9.79
C ARG A 54 -6.95 -1.53 -9.50
N TYR A 55 -5.75 -2.00 -9.83
CA TYR A 55 -5.33 -3.38 -9.72
C TYR A 55 -4.12 -3.51 -8.80
N GLY A 56 -4.14 -4.52 -7.95
CA GLY A 56 -2.95 -5.06 -7.32
C GLY A 56 -2.26 -5.88 -8.39
N VAL A 57 -1.00 -5.56 -8.64
CA VAL A 57 -0.19 -6.22 -9.67
C VAL A 57 0.83 -7.09 -8.96
N TYR A 58 0.84 -8.37 -9.29
CA TYR A 58 1.70 -9.38 -8.68
C TYR A 58 2.55 -10.04 -9.76
N SER A 59 3.85 -9.72 -9.81
CA SER A 59 4.74 -10.20 -10.88
C SER A 59 5.51 -11.43 -10.42
N PHE A 60 5.36 -12.53 -11.17
CA PHE A 60 6.07 -13.78 -11.03
C PHE A 60 7.19 -13.87 -12.06
N GLY A 61 8.37 -14.37 -11.66
CA GLY A 61 9.49 -14.52 -12.58
C GLY A 61 10.65 -15.29 -11.96
N ARG A 62 11.65 -15.60 -12.80
CA ARG A 62 12.92 -16.25 -12.42
C ARG A 62 14.01 -15.21 -12.24
N TYR A 63 13.84 -14.30 -11.28
CA TYR A 63 14.69 -13.11 -11.12
C TYR A 63 16.10 -13.44 -10.60
N GLY A 64 16.92 -14.12 -11.41
CA GLY A 64 18.21 -14.67 -10.98
C GLY A 64 18.11 -15.97 -10.16
N ALA A 65 16.89 -16.41 -9.84
CA ALA A 65 16.60 -17.68 -9.21
C ALA A 65 16.29 -18.77 -10.24
N PRO A 66 16.55 -20.07 -9.95
CA PRO A 66 16.23 -21.16 -10.85
C PRO A 66 14.71 -21.42 -10.99
N VAL A 67 13.88 -20.90 -10.09
CA VAL A 67 12.44 -21.18 -10.01
C VAL A 67 11.57 -19.93 -10.19
N MET A 68 10.37 -20.10 -10.71
CA MET A 68 9.39 -19.01 -10.84
C MET A 68 8.78 -18.65 -9.49
N HIS A 69 8.88 -17.40 -9.05
CA HIS A 69 8.38 -16.96 -7.75
C HIS A 69 7.77 -15.56 -7.80
N LEU A 70 6.92 -15.24 -6.82
CA LEU A 70 6.38 -13.89 -6.66
C LEU A 70 7.52 -12.96 -6.24
N GLY A 71 7.87 -11.98 -7.08
CA GLY A 71 9.00 -11.08 -6.83
C GLY A 71 8.65 -9.60 -6.84
N ARG A 72 7.46 -9.21 -7.31
CA ARG A 72 7.05 -7.81 -7.30
C ARG A 72 5.59 -7.62 -6.95
N ILE A 73 5.32 -6.52 -6.27
CA ILE A 73 3.97 -6.08 -5.92
C ILE A 73 3.85 -4.60 -6.26
N LYS A 74 2.80 -4.23 -6.99
CA LYS A 74 2.56 -2.85 -7.45
C LYS A 74 1.08 -2.50 -7.37
N ILE A 75 0.79 -1.23 -7.57
CA ILE A 75 -0.54 -0.72 -7.92
C ILE A 75 -0.50 -0.29 -9.38
N GLY A 76 -1.53 -0.66 -10.15
CA GLY A 76 -1.67 -0.20 -11.52
C GLY A 76 -3.11 0.06 -11.93
N MET A 77 -3.26 0.66 -13.11
CA MET A 77 -4.55 0.96 -13.73
C MET A 77 -4.48 0.61 -15.23
N PRO A 78 -5.59 0.21 -15.87
CA PRO A 78 -5.62 0.09 -17.33
C PRO A 78 -5.40 1.46 -17.96
N VAL A 79 -4.46 1.54 -18.89
CA VAL A 79 -4.13 2.77 -19.63
C VAL A 79 -4.20 2.51 -21.13
N MET A 80 -4.75 3.45 -21.88
CA MET A 80 -4.74 3.44 -23.34
C MET A 80 -3.43 4.03 -23.84
N ASN A 81 -2.69 3.28 -24.65
CA ASN A 81 -1.39 3.69 -25.17
C ASN A 81 -1.52 4.41 -26.52
N THR A 82 -0.76 5.49 -26.67
CA THR A 82 -0.42 6.13 -27.94
C THR A 82 1.08 5.91 -28.18
N TRP A 83 1.40 5.04 -29.12
CA TRP A 83 2.78 4.61 -29.36
C TRP A 83 3.60 5.68 -30.08
N HIS A 84 4.92 5.63 -29.92
CA HIS A 84 5.83 6.63 -30.50
C HIS A 84 5.68 6.82 -32.01
N GLY A 85 5.21 5.81 -32.75
CA GLY A 85 4.91 5.91 -34.18
C GLY A 85 3.85 6.98 -34.50
N ASP A 86 2.88 7.16 -33.61
CA ASP A 86 1.75 8.08 -33.76
C ASP A 86 2.01 9.46 -33.13
N LEU A 87 3.16 9.64 -32.46
CA LEU A 87 3.54 10.90 -31.81
C LEU A 87 4.17 11.89 -32.80
N SER A 88 3.88 13.18 -32.61
CA SER A 88 4.48 14.29 -33.35
C SER A 88 5.91 14.56 -32.88
N LYS A 89 6.82 14.84 -33.80
CA LYS A 89 8.26 14.99 -33.54
C LYS A 89 8.77 16.26 -34.21
N VAL A 90 9.42 17.12 -33.43
CA VAL A 90 10.14 18.31 -33.88
C VAL A 90 11.63 18.10 -33.58
N GLY A 91 12.47 18.30 -34.59
CA GLY A 91 13.89 17.98 -34.52
C GLY A 91 14.22 16.57 -35.04
N THR A 92 15.33 15.99 -34.57
CA THR A 92 15.85 14.72 -35.08
C THR A 92 15.59 13.58 -34.09
N TRP A 93 14.54 12.81 -34.36
CA TRP A 93 14.20 11.61 -33.60
C TRP A 93 14.49 10.36 -34.42
N THR A 94 15.21 9.41 -33.83
CA THR A 94 15.58 8.15 -34.45
C THR A 94 14.82 7.00 -33.82
N THR A 95 14.07 6.24 -34.62
CA THR A 95 13.48 4.97 -34.17
C THR A 95 14.55 3.90 -34.08
N VAL A 96 14.56 3.17 -32.98
CA VAL A 96 15.46 2.04 -32.73
C VAL A 96 14.63 0.80 -32.42
N SER A 97 15.00 -0.32 -33.06
CA SER A 97 14.39 -1.63 -32.78
C SER A 97 14.98 -2.21 -31.50
N GLU A 98 14.13 -2.73 -30.64
CA GLU A 98 14.51 -3.30 -29.35
C GLU A 98 13.46 -4.32 -28.91
N ALA A 99 13.84 -5.59 -28.81
CA ALA A 99 12.93 -6.69 -28.48
C ALA A 99 12.42 -6.63 -27.03
N ARG A 100 13.05 -5.80 -26.19
CA ARG A 100 12.66 -5.54 -24.79
C ARG A 100 11.63 -4.42 -24.63
N ILE A 101 11.04 -3.95 -25.73
CA ILE A 101 10.05 -2.88 -25.74
C ILE A 101 8.75 -3.41 -26.37
N PRO A 102 7.55 -3.06 -25.84
CA PRO A 102 6.30 -3.43 -26.50
C PRO A 102 6.25 -2.89 -27.92
N GLY A 103 5.77 -3.71 -28.85
CA GLY A 103 5.80 -3.36 -30.29
C GLY A 103 7.21 -3.35 -30.91
N GLY A 104 8.25 -3.74 -30.16
CA GLY A 104 9.60 -3.99 -30.67
C GLY A 104 10.43 -2.75 -31.01
N SER A 105 9.99 -1.54 -30.64
CA SER A 105 10.72 -0.30 -30.97
C SER A 105 10.41 0.87 -30.04
N THR A 106 11.35 1.82 -29.99
CA THR A 106 11.19 3.13 -29.34
C THR A 106 11.81 4.21 -30.20
N THR A 107 11.49 5.47 -29.94
CA THR A 107 12.22 6.59 -30.56
C THR A 107 13.11 7.30 -29.55
N ARG A 108 14.17 7.95 -30.03
CA ARG A 108 15.10 8.70 -29.20
C ARG A 108 15.60 9.97 -29.89
N SER A 109 15.95 10.98 -29.11
CA SER A 109 16.76 12.11 -29.58
C SER A 109 18.04 12.24 -28.74
N ASN A 110 19.09 12.70 -29.39
CA ASN A 110 20.37 13.06 -28.78
C ASN A 110 20.57 14.59 -28.76
N ASN A 111 19.70 15.35 -29.43
CA ASN A 111 19.88 16.79 -29.58
C ASN A 111 19.04 17.52 -28.53
N PRO A 112 19.67 18.34 -27.68
CA PRO A 112 18.95 19.17 -26.74
C PRO A 112 17.98 20.10 -27.46
N GLY A 113 16.75 20.20 -26.98
CA GLY A 113 15.70 21.03 -27.56
C GLY A 113 14.79 20.30 -28.56
N ASP A 114 15.15 19.10 -29.04
CA ASP A 114 14.23 18.27 -29.82
C ASP A 114 13.01 17.89 -28.96
N VAL A 115 11.82 17.92 -29.56
CA VAL A 115 10.55 17.68 -28.85
C VAL A 115 9.78 16.53 -29.49
N ILE A 116 9.23 15.65 -28.67
CA ILE A 116 8.19 14.69 -29.07
C ILE A 116 6.93 14.98 -28.28
N SER A 117 5.76 14.97 -28.92
CA SER A 117 4.49 15.30 -28.29
C SER A 117 3.31 14.52 -28.87
N GLY A 118 2.22 14.47 -28.12
CA GLY A 118 0.98 13.82 -28.54
C GLY A 118 -0.12 14.01 -27.53
N ASN A 119 -1.35 13.74 -27.97
CA ASN A 119 -2.53 13.85 -27.12
C ASN A 119 -2.95 12.47 -26.62
N VAL A 120 -3.33 12.41 -25.35
CA VAL A 120 -3.98 11.26 -24.73
C VAL A 120 -5.24 11.75 -24.01
N SER A 121 -6.21 10.87 -23.78
CA SER A 121 -7.45 11.25 -23.07
C SER A 121 -7.61 10.42 -21.81
N GLY A 122 -7.74 11.09 -20.67
CA GLY A 122 -7.91 10.42 -19.38
C GLY A 122 -7.59 11.29 -18.18
N ARG A 123 -7.88 10.75 -17.00
CA ARG A 123 -7.75 11.42 -15.70
C ARG A 123 -6.38 11.27 -15.06
N ALA A 124 -5.61 10.30 -15.52
CA ALA A 124 -4.25 10.04 -15.07
C ALA A 124 -3.40 9.76 -16.30
N LEU A 125 -2.18 10.28 -16.30
CA LEU A 125 -1.30 10.32 -17.45
C LEU A 125 -0.01 9.56 -17.14
N TRP A 126 0.52 8.88 -18.15
CA TRP A 126 1.76 8.13 -18.08
C TRP A 126 2.65 8.44 -19.29
N ILE A 127 3.94 8.30 -19.07
CA ILE A 127 4.94 8.16 -20.12
C ILE A 127 5.51 6.75 -20.09
N ARG A 128 5.70 6.16 -21.28
CA ARG A 128 6.47 4.93 -21.49
C ARG A 128 7.79 5.29 -22.14
N TYR A 129 8.87 4.77 -21.60
CA TYR A 129 10.21 5.11 -22.03
C TYR A 129 11.14 3.93 -21.85
N TYR A 130 12.25 3.99 -22.57
CA TYR A 130 13.27 2.95 -22.51
C TYR A 130 14.48 3.43 -21.74
N THR A 131 14.87 2.67 -20.72
CA THR A 131 16.10 2.95 -20.00
C THR A 131 17.30 2.26 -20.65
N ASN A 132 18.42 2.97 -20.78
CA ASN A 132 19.68 2.33 -21.11
C ASN A 132 20.93 3.07 -20.65
N VAL A 133 22.09 2.44 -20.82
CA VAL A 133 23.40 3.03 -20.49
C VAL A 133 23.74 4.27 -21.29
N ASN A 134 22.97 4.60 -22.33
CA ASN A 134 23.12 5.80 -23.13
C ASN A 134 22.03 6.84 -22.84
N GLY A 135 21.19 6.60 -21.84
CA GLY A 135 20.11 7.48 -21.46
C GLY A 135 20.62 8.81 -20.92
N GLY A 136 19.90 9.86 -21.29
CA GLY A 136 20.01 11.18 -20.70
C GLY A 136 18.66 11.57 -20.12
N PHE A 137 18.32 12.84 -20.27
CA PHE A 137 17.14 13.41 -19.63
C PHE A 137 16.16 13.98 -20.66
N GLY A 138 14.88 14.03 -20.30
CA GLY A 138 13.87 14.76 -21.03
C GLY A 138 13.02 15.59 -20.08
N ILE A 139 12.80 16.87 -20.36
CA ILE A 139 11.82 17.67 -19.64
C ILE A 139 10.43 17.28 -20.11
N VAL A 140 9.53 17.02 -19.17
CA VAL A 140 8.17 16.56 -19.45
C VAL A 140 7.18 17.68 -19.21
N GLY A 141 6.39 18.01 -20.22
CA GLY A 141 5.29 18.96 -20.13
C GLY A 141 3.93 18.29 -20.23
N ILE A 142 2.95 18.85 -19.50
CA ILE A 142 1.53 18.52 -19.66
C ILE A 142 0.79 19.81 -19.97
N ASP A 143 0.05 19.84 -21.07
CA ASP A 143 -0.74 21.02 -21.48
C ASP A 143 0.09 22.31 -21.58
N GLY A 144 1.36 22.16 -21.96
CA GLY A 144 2.33 23.26 -22.06
C GLY A 144 3.04 23.63 -20.75
N ASP A 145 2.65 23.05 -19.61
CA ASP A 145 3.27 23.27 -18.31
C ASP A 145 4.33 22.19 -18.01
N GLU A 146 5.61 22.58 -18.01
CA GLU A 146 6.76 21.70 -17.69
C GLU A 146 6.88 21.40 -16.18
N SER A 147 6.03 21.95 -15.31
CA SER A 147 5.97 21.65 -13.86
C SER A 147 4.86 20.67 -13.47
N ALA A 148 3.88 20.45 -14.36
CA ALA A 148 2.64 19.74 -14.07
C ALA A 148 2.78 18.21 -13.90
N ALA A 149 3.87 17.62 -14.37
CA ALA A 149 4.16 16.19 -14.18
C ALA A 149 4.67 15.89 -12.75
N VAL A 150 3.85 16.22 -11.74
CA VAL A 150 4.20 16.23 -10.30
C VAL A 150 4.66 14.88 -9.73
N ARG A 151 4.47 13.78 -10.46
CA ARG A 151 4.96 12.45 -10.09
C ARG A 151 6.41 12.19 -10.53
N LEU A 152 6.98 13.07 -11.36
CA LEU A 152 8.38 13.01 -11.75
C LEU A 152 9.25 13.89 -10.84
N PRO A 153 10.56 13.57 -10.73
CA PRO A 153 11.53 14.45 -10.10
C PRO A 153 11.51 15.87 -10.68
N GLU A 154 11.72 16.85 -9.81
CA GLU A 154 11.93 18.25 -10.19
C GLU A 154 13.41 18.51 -10.38
N VAL A 155 13.78 19.30 -11.39
CA VAL A 155 15.13 19.88 -11.46
C VAL A 155 15.27 20.87 -10.32
N ALA A 156 16.09 20.54 -9.33
CA ALA A 156 16.31 21.33 -8.14
C ALA A 156 17.66 22.04 -8.19
N SER A 157 17.86 23.06 -7.34
CA SER A 157 19.14 23.76 -7.25
C SER A 157 20.29 22.86 -6.83
N SER A 158 20.00 21.77 -6.11
CA SER A 158 20.97 20.74 -5.73
C SER A 158 21.49 19.89 -6.89
N ASP A 159 20.84 19.95 -8.07
CA ASP A 159 21.31 19.26 -9.28
C ASP A 159 22.44 20.01 -9.99
N PHE A 160 22.85 21.17 -9.46
CA PHE A 160 23.91 22.03 -9.99
C PHE A 160 25.05 22.16 -8.98
N GLY A 161 26.28 22.01 -9.44
CA GLY A 161 27.48 22.43 -8.73
C GLY A 161 27.88 23.87 -9.09
N SER A 162 28.50 24.58 -8.15
CA SER A 162 29.01 25.94 -8.37
C SER A 162 30.41 25.92 -8.97
N VAL A 163 30.68 26.81 -9.92
CA VAL A 163 32.05 27.07 -10.39
C VAL A 163 32.71 28.04 -9.42
N GLU A 164 33.74 27.59 -8.70
CA GLU A 164 34.47 28.41 -7.72
C GLU A 164 35.72 29.06 -8.33
N GLY A 165 36.21 28.51 -9.44
CA GLY A 165 37.38 29.00 -10.15
C GLY A 165 37.50 28.41 -11.54
N VAL A 166 38.11 29.14 -12.47
CA VAL A 166 38.53 28.62 -13.77
C VAL A 166 40.00 28.95 -14.01
N ALA A 167 40.79 27.94 -14.36
CA ALA A 167 42.24 28.06 -14.62
C ALA A 167 42.62 27.41 -15.96
N ASP A 168 43.80 27.75 -16.45
CA ASP A 168 44.42 27.11 -17.62
C ASP A 168 45.01 25.74 -17.23
N ASP A 169 44.68 24.70 -17.99
CA ASP A 169 45.22 23.33 -17.87
C ASP A 169 45.84 22.86 -19.19
N GLY A 170 46.74 23.69 -19.76
CA GLY A 170 47.41 23.38 -21.02
C GLY A 170 46.59 23.78 -22.25
N GLY A 171 45.83 24.86 -22.15
CA GLY A 171 44.93 25.40 -23.17
C GLY A 171 43.46 25.04 -22.93
N GLU A 172 43.17 24.04 -22.11
CA GLU A 172 41.80 23.69 -21.68
C GLU A 172 41.42 24.44 -20.40
N CYS A 173 40.12 24.62 -20.18
CA CYS A 173 39.58 25.17 -18.94
C CYS A 173 39.56 24.08 -17.85
N ARG A 174 40.17 24.35 -16.70
CA ARG A 174 39.99 23.59 -15.46
C ARG A 174 39.07 24.33 -14.51
N ILE A 175 37.99 23.67 -14.12
CA ILE A 175 37.03 24.14 -13.12
C ILE A 175 37.48 23.70 -11.73
N ALA A 176 37.46 24.63 -10.78
CA ALA A 176 37.49 24.35 -9.35
C ALA A 176 36.05 24.35 -8.81
N SER A 177 35.70 23.31 -8.06
CA SER A 177 34.42 23.11 -7.38
C SER A 177 34.60 22.05 -6.30
N VAL A 178 34.53 22.44 -5.03
CA VAL A 178 34.73 21.51 -3.92
C VAL A 178 33.67 20.39 -3.93
N GLY A 179 34.12 19.14 -3.78
CA GLY A 179 33.25 17.98 -3.63
C GLY A 179 32.33 17.72 -4.83
N HIS A 180 32.75 18.06 -6.05
CA HIS A 180 31.89 18.05 -7.25
C HIS A 180 31.28 16.68 -7.60
N GLY A 181 31.81 15.57 -7.08
CA GLY A 181 31.22 14.22 -7.22
C GLY A 181 31.24 13.61 -8.63
N LEU A 182 31.85 14.28 -9.61
CA LEU A 182 31.94 13.80 -10.99
C LEU A 182 33.06 12.77 -11.16
N ALA A 183 32.88 11.84 -12.10
CA ALA A 183 33.89 10.87 -12.52
C ALA A 183 34.40 11.16 -13.94
N ASN A 184 35.58 10.65 -14.29
CA ASN A 184 36.14 10.75 -15.65
C ASN A 184 35.13 10.33 -16.73
N GLY A 185 35.03 11.12 -17.79
CA GLY A 185 34.10 10.89 -18.90
C GLY A 185 32.65 11.30 -18.62
N ALA A 186 32.33 11.80 -17.42
CA ALA A 186 31.05 12.45 -17.19
C ALA A 186 30.87 13.65 -18.14
N ARG A 187 29.63 13.94 -18.51
CA ARG A 187 29.31 15.07 -19.38
C ARG A 187 28.50 16.09 -18.59
N VAL A 188 28.89 17.34 -18.66
CA VAL A 188 28.23 18.43 -17.94
C VAL A 188 27.89 19.56 -18.90
N LEU A 189 26.81 20.28 -18.60
CA LEU A 189 26.55 21.61 -19.13
C LEU A 189 27.10 22.62 -18.12
N VAL A 190 27.99 23.49 -18.58
CA VAL A 190 28.52 24.62 -17.81
C VAL A 190 27.90 25.90 -18.36
N GLU A 191 27.33 26.72 -17.47
CA GLU A 191 26.65 27.97 -17.81
C GLU A 191 27.14 29.09 -16.89
N ASP A 192 26.94 30.34 -17.34
CA ASP A 192 27.18 31.58 -16.60
C ASP A 192 28.58 31.80 -16.02
N VAL A 193 29.61 31.15 -16.58
CA VAL A 193 31.01 31.44 -16.23
C VAL A 193 31.42 32.78 -16.83
N LEU A 194 31.73 33.74 -15.98
CA LEU A 194 32.14 35.08 -16.41
C LEU A 194 33.66 35.16 -16.63
N GLY A 195 34.07 35.89 -17.66
CA GLY A 195 35.47 36.19 -17.96
C GLY A 195 36.27 35.07 -18.66
N VAL A 196 35.74 33.84 -18.71
CA VAL A 196 36.30 32.71 -19.49
C VAL A 196 35.22 32.11 -20.40
N PRO A 197 34.92 32.70 -21.57
CA PRO A 197 33.79 32.28 -22.42
C PRO A 197 33.89 30.82 -22.87
N GLY A 198 35.10 30.33 -23.11
CA GLY A 198 35.34 28.94 -23.55
C GLY A 198 35.04 27.87 -22.49
N ALA A 199 34.74 28.27 -21.26
CA ALA A 199 34.26 27.37 -20.21
C ALA A 199 32.75 27.12 -20.26
N ASN A 200 31.97 27.90 -21.01
CA ASN A 200 30.52 27.71 -21.15
C ASN A 200 30.20 26.75 -22.29
N GLY A 201 29.25 25.84 -22.07
CA GLY A 201 28.84 24.83 -23.05
C GLY A 201 28.80 23.41 -22.49
N LYS A 202 28.74 22.43 -23.40
CA LYS A 202 28.70 21.00 -23.03
C LYS A 202 30.06 20.38 -23.21
N PHE A 203 30.58 19.77 -22.14
CA PHE A 203 31.91 19.17 -22.15
C PHE A 203 31.88 17.75 -21.59
N SER A 204 32.78 16.91 -22.11
CA SER A 204 33.25 15.75 -21.36
C SER A 204 34.26 16.22 -20.32
N ILE A 205 34.31 15.58 -19.16
CA ILE A 205 35.20 16.01 -18.08
C ILE A 205 36.29 14.99 -17.78
N ARG A 206 37.49 15.51 -17.53
CA ARG A 206 38.61 14.78 -16.93
C ARG A 206 38.78 15.23 -15.50
N ARG A 207 38.43 14.37 -14.55
CA ARG A 207 38.61 14.58 -13.11
C ARG A 207 40.10 14.75 -12.80
N ILE A 208 40.43 15.84 -12.13
CA ILE A 208 41.77 16.09 -11.60
C ILE A 208 41.87 15.52 -10.18
N ASP A 209 40.91 15.86 -9.32
CA ASP A 209 40.81 15.37 -7.94
C ASP A 209 39.35 15.43 -7.43
N ASN A 210 39.11 15.64 -6.14
CA ASN A 210 37.76 15.77 -5.56
C ASN A 210 37.13 17.15 -5.76
N ASP A 211 37.98 18.15 -6.04
CA ASP A 211 37.65 19.57 -5.99
C ASP A 211 37.94 20.27 -7.33
N ALA A 212 38.40 19.55 -8.35
CA ALA A 212 38.68 20.08 -9.67
C ALA A 212 38.52 19.06 -10.81
N PHE A 213 38.11 19.58 -11.98
CA PHE A 213 38.03 18.82 -13.24
C PHE A 213 38.33 19.71 -14.45
N ALA A 214 38.90 19.12 -15.51
CA ALA A 214 39.13 19.78 -16.80
C ALA A 214 37.96 19.55 -17.76
N LEU A 215 37.65 20.57 -18.57
CA LEU A 215 36.65 20.55 -19.63
C LEU A 215 37.32 20.15 -20.95
N GLU A 216 37.17 18.90 -21.36
CA GLU A 216 37.87 18.37 -22.53
C GLU A 216 37.40 19.07 -23.81
N GLY A 217 38.35 19.54 -24.62
CA GLY A 217 38.09 20.26 -25.87
C GLY A 217 37.63 21.71 -25.69
N SER A 218 37.61 22.23 -24.45
CA SER A 218 37.41 23.66 -24.19
C SER A 218 38.65 24.49 -24.59
N THR A 219 38.51 25.81 -24.63
CA THR A 219 39.64 26.72 -24.85
C THR A 219 39.68 27.77 -23.74
N PHE A 220 40.72 27.73 -22.91
CA PHE A 220 40.95 28.72 -21.88
C PHE A 220 41.37 30.05 -22.50
N SER A 221 40.63 31.11 -22.17
CA SER A 221 40.97 32.47 -22.56
C SER A 221 40.37 33.47 -21.57
N GLY A 222 41.15 34.48 -21.21
CA GLY A 222 40.74 35.51 -20.25
C GLY A 222 41.06 35.16 -18.79
N SER A 223 40.34 35.79 -17.87
CA SER A 223 40.48 35.62 -16.42
C SER A 223 39.11 35.35 -15.83
N TYR A 224 39.01 34.36 -14.95
CA TYR A 224 37.76 34.06 -14.26
C TYR A 224 37.29 35.27 -13.45
N ALA A 225 36.07 35.73 -13.73
CA ALA A 225 35.47 36.91 -13.12
C ALA A 225 34.32 36.57 -12.14
N GLY A 226 34.19 35.29 -11.75
CA GLY A 226 33.12 34.79 -10.88
C GLY A 226 31.97 34.13 -11.63
N GLY A 227 31.03 33.59 -10.86
CA GLY A 227 29.80 32.98 -11.36
C GLY A 227 29.96 31.60 -11.98
N GLY A 228 28.84 31.06 -12.42
CA GLY A 228 28.77 29.84 -13.18
C GLY A 228 28.36 28.61 -12.39
N THR A 229 27.69 27.73 -13.10
CA THR A 229 27.18 26.45 -12.59
C THR A 229 27.53 25.35 -13.57
N PHE A 230 27.66 24.14 -13.06
CA PHE A 230 27.69 22.96 -13.91
C PHE A 230 26.67 21.94 -13.43
N GLY A 231 26.11 21.16 -14.34
CA GLY A 231 25.15 20.13 -13.99
C GLY A 231 24.71 19.30 -15.19
N TYR A 232 23.69 18.48 -14.97
CA TYR A 232 23.04 17.73 -16.05
C TYR A 232 22.00 18.54 -16.80
N PHE A 233 21.48 19.61 -16.22
CA PHE A 233 20.38 20.43 -16.77
C PHE A 233 20.87 21.83 -17.11
N SER A 234 20.08 22.59 -17.88
CA SER A 234 20.27 24.04 -17.98
C SER A 234 19.67 24.72 -16.74
N GLN A 235 20.21 25.85 -16.29
CA GLN A 235 19.56 26.67 -15.26
C GLN A 235 18.13 27.06 -15.64
N SER A 236 17.85 27.22 -16.94
CA SER A 236 16.50 27.48 -17.44
C SER A 236 15.51 26.31 -17.23
N ASP A 237 16.00 25.13 -16.85
CA ASP A 237 15.19 23.96 -16.53
C ASP A 237 14.85 23.85 -15.04
N LEU A 238 15.37 24.74 -14.17
CA LEU A 238 15.06 24.75 -12.74
C LEU A 238 13.53 24.82 -12.49
N GLY A 239 13.03 23.96 -11.60
CA GLY A 239 11.61 23.85 -11.27
C GLY A 239 10.77 22.98 -12.22
N LYS A 240 11.38 22.50 -13.31
CA LYS A 240 10.69 21.65 -14.28
C LYS A 240 10.79 20.17 -13.92
N ARG A 241 9.87 19.37 -14.44
CA ARG A 241 9.80 17.93 -14.22
C ARG A 241 10.60 17.20 -15.28
N TYR A 242 11.43 16.26 -14.86
CA TYR A 242 12.28 15.52 -15.78
C TYR A 242 12.07 14.01 -15.71
N LEU A 243 12.24 13.38 -16.87
CA LEU A 243 12.39 11.96 -17.04
C LEU A 243 13.87 11.63 -17.17
N GLU A 244 14.35 10.62 -16.44
CA GLU A 244 15.67 10.04 -16.62
C GLU A 244 15.59 8.72 -17.38
N CYS A 245 16.31 8.61 -18.50
CA CYS A 245 16.35 7.40 -19.32
C CYS A 245 17.61 6.56 -19.08
N TYR A 246 18.46 6.93 -18.12
CA TYR A 246 19.69 6.21 -17.83
C TYR A 246 19.42 4.95 -16.98
N ALA A 247 20.08 3.85 -17.32
CA ALA A 247 20.19 2.68 -16.46
C ALA A 247 21.49 1.93 -16.71
N ASN A 248 22.00 1.24 -15.67
CA ASN A 248 23.14 0.33 -15.79
C ASN A 248 22.82 -0.86 -16.71
N LEU A 249 23.83 -1.63 -17.14
CA LEU A 249 23.68 -2.73 -18.12
C LEU A 249 22.66 -3.81 -17.70
N GLY A 250 22.46 -4.04 -16.40
CA GLY A 250 21.41 -4.94 -15.89
C GLY A 250 20.01 -4.34 -15.84
N GLY A 251 19.87 -3.04 -16.16
CA GLY A 251 18.67 -2.22 -15.95
C GLY A 251 17.96 -1.78 -17.24
N LEU A 252 18.15 -2.49 -18.34
CA LEU A 252 17.60 -2.13 -19.65
C LEU A 252 16.12 -2.56 -19.73
N PHE A 253 15.20 -1.62 -19.52
CA PHE A 253 13.78 -1.90 -19.35
C PHE A 253 12.89 -0.94 -20.18
N ASP A 254 11.77 -1.47 -20.67
CA ASP A 254 10.57 -0.65 -20.88
C ASP A 254 10.01 -0.27 -19.51
N GLU A 255 10.12 1.01 -19.18
CA GLU A 255 9.60 1.60 -17.95
C GLU A 255 8.36 2.43 -18.24
N GLN A 256 7.52 2.56 -17.21
CA GLN A 256 6.34 3.42 -17.24
C GLN A 256 6.37 4.31 -16.01
N ALA A 257 6.31 5.63 -16.23
CA ALA A 257 6.22 6.60 -15.15
C ALA A 257 4.82 7.22 -15.14
N PRO A 258 4.10 7.22 -14.01
CA PRO A 258 2.96 8.11 -13.84
C PRO A 258 3.47 9.54 -13.89
N LEU A 259 2.73 10.42 -14.56
CA LEU A 259 3.03 11.85 -14.63
C LEU A 259 2.17 12.63 -13.64
N VAL A 260 0.88 12.32 -13.62
CA VAL A 260 -0.14 12.96 -12.76
C VAL A 260 -1.39 12.06 -12.67
N ASP A 261 -2.16 12.18 -11.59
CA ASP A 261 -3.49 11.58 -11.39
C ASP A 261 -4.44 12.67 -10.87
N GLY A 262 -5.75 12.47 -11.04
CA GLY A 262 -6.78 13.39 -10.56
C GLY A 262 -7.17 14.50 -11.55
N LEU A 263 -6.74 14.42 -12.81
CA LEU A 263 -7.19 15.34 -13.85
C LEU A 263 -8.67 15.15 -14.19
N ALA A 264 -9.20 16.10 -14.97
CA ALA A 264 -10.46 15.92 -15.67
C ALA A 264 -10.35 14.75 -16.66
N ASP A 265 -11.47 14.09 -16.96
CA ASP A 265 -11.49 13.04 -17.98
C ASP A 265 -11.61 13.69 -19.37
N ALA A 266 -10.50 14.25 -19.85
CA ALA A 266 -10.44 15.05 -21.07
C ALA A 266 -9.17 14.73 -21.87
N SER A 267 -9.04 15.34 -23.05
CA SER A 267 -7.80 15.28 -23.82
C SER A 267 -6.75 16.18 -23.19
N HIS A 268 -5.56 15.63 -22.99
CA HIS A 268 -4.36 16.30 -22.48
C HIS A 268 -3.21 16.10 -23.46
N SER A 269 -2.39 17.13 -23.63
CA SER A 269 -1.16 17.05 -24.42
C SER A 269 0.02 16.72 -23.51
N ILE A 270 0.82 15.74 -23.91
CA ILE A 270 2.09 15.42 -23.25
C ILE A 270 3.22 15.76 -24.22
N SER A 271 4.28 16.37 -23.70
CA SER A 271 5.50 16.65 -24.45
C SER A 271 6.73 16.18 -23.68
N VAL A 272 7.75 15.77 -24.43
CA VAL A 272 9.09 15.52 -23.90
C VAL A 272 10.07 16.31 -24.74
N ARG A 273 10.78 17.24 -24.11
CA ARG A 273 11.91 17.95 -24.70
C ARG A 273 13.19 17.28 -24.26
N ALA A 274 13.94 16.71 -25.21
CA ALA A 274 15.25 16.15 -24.91
C ALA A 274 16.14 17.25 -24.31
N THR A 275 16.77 16.96 -23.17
CA THR A 275 17.63 17.91 -22.48
C THR A 275 18.84 17.22 -21.87
N GLY A 276 19.74 18.06 -21.35
CA GLY A 276 20.80 17.65 -20.47
C GLY A 276 21.92 16.83 -21.09
N THR A 277 22.63 16.09 -20.23
CA THR A 277 23.77 15.23 -20.57
C THR A 277 23.57 13.82 -20.00
N ALA A 278 24.47 12.86 -20.28
CA ALA A 278 24.40 11.53 -19.66
C ALA A 278 25.02 11.54 -18.26
N ARG A 279 24.55 10.66 -17.37
CA ARG A 279 25.26 10.34 -16.13
C ARG A 279 26.67 9.80 -16.41
N ALA A 280 27.54 9.90 -15.40
CA ALA A 280 28.86 9.29 -15.41
C ALA A 280 28.79 7.79 -15.79
N GLY A 281 29.68 7.33 -16.66
CA GLY A 281 29.70 5.95 -17.16
C GLY A 281 28.74 5.67 -18.33
N GLY A 282 27.96 6.65 -18.80
CA GLY A 282 27.13 6.50 -19.99
C GLY A 282 27.94 6.54 -21.29
N SER A 283 27.70 5.60 -22.21
CA SER A 283 28.68 5.29 -23.26
C SER A 283 28.70 6.23 -24.48
N SER A 284 27.68 7.04 -24.79
CA SER A 284 27.70 7.84 -26.04
C SER A 284 26.59 8.89 -26.32
N GLY A 285 26.04 9.64 -25.34
CA GLY A 285 25.38 10.91 -25.75
C GLY A 285 24.29 11.58 -24.92
N GLY A 286 23.73 10.96 -23.87
CA GLY A 286 22.64 11.58 -23.12
C GLY A 286 21.36 11.64 -23.96
N ARG A 287 20.77 10.46 -24.22
CA ARG A 287 19.63 10.32 -25.13
C ARG A 287 18.31 10.27 -24.36
N ALA A 288 17.31 11.05 -24.77
CA ALA A 288 15.94 10.91 -24.28
C ALA A 288 15.23 9.85 -25.11
N TYR A 289 14.65 8.82 -24.46
CA TYR A 289 13.89 7.76 -25.12
C TYR A 289 12.41 7.91 -24.80
N VAL A 290 11.56 7.75 -25.82
CA VAL A 290 10.11 7.73 -25.65
C VAL A 290 9.53 6.57 -26.46
N THR A 291 8.80 5.70 -25.77
CA THR A 291 8.11 4.55 -26.34
C THR A 291 6.65 4.86 -26.62
N GLY A 292 6.04 5.71 -25.79
CA GLY A 292 4.68 6.17 -25.99
C GLY A 292 4.17 6.99 -24.82
N PHE A 293 2.97 7.51 -24.99
CA PHE A 293 2.20 8.15 -23.92
C PHE A 293 0.98 7.30 -23.62
N ALA A 294 0.48 7.37 -22.40
CA ALA A 294 -0.73 6.64 -22.05
C ALA A 294 -1.61 7.42 -21.07
N ALA A 295 -2.90 7.09 -21.05
CA ALA A 295 -3.82 7.68 -20.09
C ALA A 295 -4.87 6.68 -19.60
N ALA A 296 -5.28 6.81 -18.34
CA ALA A 296 -6.40 6.07 -17.77
C ALA A 296 -7.68 6.91 -17.87
N THR A 297 -8.69 6.41 -18.57
CA THR A 297 -10.04 7.00 -18.65
C THR A 297 -11.09 6.04 -18.08
N ALA A 298 -12.25 6.56 -17.72
CA ALA A 298 -13.33 5.76 -17.16
C ALA A 298 -13.74 4.62 -18.12
N GLY A 299 -13.94 3.42 -17.57
CA GLY A 299 -14.43 2.28 -18.34
C GLY A 299 -13.40 1.51 -19.16
N LEU A 300 -12.11 1.91 -19.18
CA LEU A 300 -11.05 1.10 -19.78
C LEU A 300 -10.97 -0.29 -19.13
N ARG A 301 -10.66 -1.29 -19.95
CA ARG A 301 -10.53 -2.69 -19.53
C ARG A 301 -9.27 -3.30 -20.14
N LEU A 302 -8.53 -4.07 -19.33
CA LEU A 302 -7.46 -4.92 -19.82
C LEU A 302 -8.01 -5.89 -20.88
N GLY A 303 -7.15 -6.29 -21.82
CA GLY A 303 -7.55 -7.08 -23.00
C GLY A 303 -8.20 -6.27 -24.14
N SER A 304 -8.50 -4.98 -23.93
CA SER A 304 -8.90 -4.10 -25.04
C SER A 304 -7.69 -3.73 -25.90
N SER A 305 -7.91 -3.45 -27.19
CA SER A 305 -6.84 -3.02 -28.10
C SER A 305 -6.11 -1.80 -27.55
N ASN A 306 -4.77 -1.81 -27.64
CA ASN A 306 -3.86 -0.76 -27.14
C ASN A 306 -4.00 -0.42 -25.64
N VAL A 307 -4.70 -1.23 -24.86
CA VAL A 307 -4.75 -1.08 -23.40
C VAL A 307 -3.70 -1.96 -22.75
N SER A 308 -2.89 -1.39 -21.88
CA SER A 308 -1.95 -2.12 -21.02
C SER A 308 -2.13 -1.73 -19.56
N MET A 309 -1.37 -2.36 -18.67
CA MET A 309 -1.25 -1.89 -17.29
C MET A 309 -0.29 -0.70 -17.20
N GLY A 310 -0.77 0.41 -16.65
CA GLY A 310 0.01 1.58 -16.22
C GLY A 310 0.29 1.50 -14.73
N TYR A 311 1.57 1.45 -14.34
CA TYR A 311 1.96 1.32 -12.93
C TYR A 311 1.91 2.66 -12.23
N LEU A 312 1.22 2.72 -11.10
CA LEU A 312 1.06 3.93 -10.30
C LEU A 312 2.07 3.96 -9.14
N HIS A 313 2.27 2.82 -8.47
CA HIS A 313 3.18 2.70 -7.33
C HIS A 313 3.88 1.34 -7.38
N GLU A 314 5.17 1.31 -7.09
CA GLU A 314 5.91 0.06 -6.84
C GLU A 314 6.05 -0.14 -5.34
N LEU A 315 5.53 -1.25 -4.80
CA LEU A 315 5.48 -1.49 -3.36
C LEU A 315 6.64 -2.39 -2.92
N GLY A 316 6.89 -3.43 -3.71
CA GLY A 316 8.00 -4.34 -3.49
C GLY A 316 8.60 -4.80 -4.82
N ASN A 317 9.93 -4.92 -4.88
CA ASN A 317 10.65 -5.40 -6.06
C ASN A 317 11.93 -6.18 -5.68
N LEU A 318 11.89 -7.49 -5.91
CA LEU A 318 12.99 -8.44 -5.65
C LEU A 318 13.82 -8.76 -6.90
N ARG A 319 13.63 -8.04 -8.01
CA ARG A 319 14.30 -8.39 -9.28
C ARG A 319 15.82 -8.30 -9.23
N SER A 320 16.33 -7.55 -8.25
CA SER A 320 17.76 -7.27 -8.10
C SER A 320 18.31 -7.68 -6.74
N SER A 321 17.57 -8.45 -5.93
CA SER A 321 18.00 -8.88 -4.60
C SER A 321 17.90 -10.39 -4.44
N SER A 322 18.86 -10.98 -3.73
CA SER A 322 18.96 -12.42 -3.44
C SER A 322 18.54 -12.78 -2.00
N PHE A 323 17.94 -11.84 -1.26
CA PHE A 323 17.87 -11.90 0.20
C PHE A 323 16.43 -11.81 0.77
N SER A 324 15.40 -12.06 -0.03
CA SER A 324 14.01 -12.02 0.44
C SER A 324 13.09 -12.87 -0.42
N ALA A 325 12.18 -13.61 0.19
CA ALA A 325 11.19 -14.41 -0.52
C ALA A 325 9.77 -13.98 -0.16
N LEU A 326 8.88 -13.84 -1.15
CA LEU A 326 7.44 -13.70 -0.90
C LEU A 326 6.78 -15.10 -0.82
N GLY A 327 7.40 -15.99 -0.04
CA GLY A 327 7.05 -17.39 0.15
C GLY A 327 7.79 -17.93 1.37
N SER A 328 7.74 -19.24 1.64
CA SER A 328 8.51 -19.75 2.78
C SER A 328 9.99 -19.87 2.45
N ALA A 329 10.81 -19.28 3.32
CA ALA A 329 12.26 -19.44 3.33
C ALA A 329 12.67 -20.03 4.67
N ILE A 330 13.37 -21.17 4.62
CA ILE A 330 13.78 -21.92 5.80
C ILE A 330 15.30 -22.04 5.77
N GLU A 331 15.96 -21.56 6.83
CA GLU A 331 17.38 -21.82 7.07
C GLU A 331 17.50 -23.19 7.73
N PHE A 332 18.00 -24.16 6.96
CA PHE A 332 18.06 -25.56 7.34
C PHE A 332 19.51 -26.03 7.49
N ARG A 333 19.75 -26.91 8.47
CA ARG A 333 20.98 -27.69 8.63
C ARG A 333 20.63 -29.18 8.68
N PRO A 334 21.16 -30.02 7.76
CA PRO A 334 21.01 -31.48 7.85
C PRO A 334 21.60 -32.02 9.17
N SER A 335 21.08 -33.14 9.70
CA SER A 335 21.59 -33.73 10.96
C SER A 335 23.08 -34.10 10.93
N GLU A 336 23.61 -34.45 9.75
CA GLU A 336 25.02 -34.77 9.53
C GLU A 336 25.84 -33.56 9.04
N GLY A 337 25.18 -32.43 8.77
CA GLY A 337 25.79 -31.21 8.26
C GLY A 337 26.25 -30.27 9.37
N SER A 338 27.07 -29.28 8.99
CA SER A 338 27.61 -28.27 9.90
C SER A 338 27.15 -26.85 9.55
N GLU A 339 26.75 -26.63 8.30
CA GLU A 339 26.38 -25.33 7.77
C GLU A 339 24.86 -25.13 7.76
N LEU A 340 24.48 -23.85 7.84
CA LEU A 340 23.12 -23.39 7.68
C LEU A 340 22.99 -22.76 6.30
N HIS A 341 21.99 -23.19 5.54
CA HIS A 341 21.66 -22.56 4.26
C HIS A 341 20.16 -22.29 4.18
N PHE A 342 19.81 -21.11 3.66
CA PHE A 342 18.44 -20.85 3.24
C PHE A 342 18.11 -21.73 2.04
N VAL A 343 16.98 -22.42 2.11
CA VAL A 343 16.48 -23.28 1.04
C VAL A 343 15.16 -22.73 0.48
N GLY A 344 15.10 -22.62 -0.85
CA GLY A 344 13.91 -22.20 -1.58
C GLY A 344 13.89 -20.73 -2.06
N GLU A 345 13.09 -20.48 -3.10
CA GLU A 345 12.79 -19.18 -3.70
C GLU A 345 14.05 -18.42 -4.16
N SER A 346 14.16 -17.14 -3.83
CA SER A 346 15.26 -16.26 -4.25
C SER A 346 16.61 -16.62 -3.62
N HIS A 347 16.62 -17.44 -2.56
CA HIS A 347 17.83 -17.87 -1.87
C HIS A 347 18.56 -19.01 -2.60
N GLY A 348 17.90 -19.63 -3.60
CA GLY A 348 18.44 -20.76 -4.34
C GLY A 348 18.21 -22.09 -3.63
N ASN A 349 19.10 -23.06 -3.89
CA ASN A 349 19.02 -24.42 -3.34
C ASN A 349 17.66 -25.08 -3.62
N GLU A 350 17.19 -24.91 -4.85
CA GLU A 350 15.89 -25.39 -5.28
C GLU A 350 15.86 -25.68 -6.77
N ASN A 351 15.23 -26.80 -7.14
CA ASN A 351 15.04 -27.22 -8.51
C ASN A 351 13.55 -27.28 -8.84
N GLU A 352 13.13 -26.64 -9.95
CA GLU A 352 11.74 -26.70 -10.43
C GLU A 352 11.49 -28.04 -11.14
N ILE A 353 10.49 -28.79 -10.67
CA ILE A 353 10.08 -30.08 -11.22
C ILE A 353 8.86 -29.90 -12.13
N ASP A 354 7.86 -29.15 -11.66
CA ASP A 354 6.65 -28.83 -12.41
C ASP A 354 6.18 -27.40 -12.16
N LEU A 355 5.58 -26.79 -13.17
CA LEU A 355 5.04 -25.44 -13.12
C LEU A 355 3.82 -25.34 -14.06
N THR A 356 2.66 -25.09 -13.46
CA THR A 356 1.39 -25.06 -14.19
C THR A 356 0.58 -23.81 -13.83
N TRP A 357 0.20 -23.03 -14.85
CA TRP A 357 -0.79 -21.96 -14.71
C TRP A 357 -2.19 -22.51 -14.96
N GLU A 358 -3.16 -22.07 -14.16
CA GLU A 358 -4.57 -22.45 -14.29
C GLU A 358 -5.46 -21.20 -14.25
N ILE A 359 -6.55 -21.23 -15.02
CA ILE A 359 -7.64 -20.25 -14.95
C ILE A 359 -8.94 -21.00 -14.73
N ASP A 360 -9.63 -20.66 -13.64
CA ASP A 360 -10.87 -21.32 -13.21
C ASP A 360 -10.75 -22.86 -13.15
N GLY A 361 -9.56 -23.36 -12.81
CA GLY A 361 -9.22 -24.78 -12.69
C GLY A 361 -8.78 -25.48 -13.99
N GLY A 362 -8.78 -24.79 -15.12
CA GLY A 362 -8.25 -25.31 -16.38
C GLY A 362 -6.81 -24.86 -16.63
N THR A 363 -5.91 -25.77 -16.98
CA THR A 363 -4.53 -25.46 -17.36
C THR A 363 -4.47 -24.53 -18.57
N VAL A 364 -3.60 -23.52 -18.52
CA VAL A 364 -3.38 -22.55 -19.61
C VAL A 364 -1.89 -22.40 -19.94
N GLY A 365 -1.61 -22.10 -21.21
CA GLY A 365 -0.32 -21.58 -21.65
C GLY A 365 -0.53 -20.20 -22.25
N LEU A 366 0.45 -19.31 -22.09
CA LEU A 366 0.41 -17.95 -22.66
C LEU A 366 1.58 -17.73 -23.61
N SER A 367 1.29 -17.09 -24.74
CA SER A 367 2.25 -16.47 -25.64
C SER A 367 2.72 -15.13 -25.06
N SER A 368 3.88 -14.63 -25.51
CA SER A 368 4.35 -13.30 -25.10
C SER A 368 3.31 -12.21 -25.45
N ASP A 369 3.06 -11.32 -24.50
CA ASP A 369 2.05 -10.25 -24.54
C ASP A 369 0.58 -10.70 -24.54
N GLU A 370 0.31 -11.97 -24.26
CA GLU A 370 -1.06 -12.48 -24.16
C GLU A 370 -1.71 -12.16 -22.81
N TYR A 371 -3.01 -11.83 -22.84
CA TYR A 371 -3.85 -11.63 -21.67
C TYR A 371 -4.93 -12.72 -21.62
N LEU A 372 -5.08 -13.35 -20.46
CA LEU A 372 -6.20 -14.21 -20.12
C LEU A 372 -6.89 -13.68 -18.85
N SER A 373 -8.14 -14.08 -18.61
CA SER A 373 -8.86 -13.68 -17.39
C SER A 373 -9.84 -14.74 -16.92
N GLY A 374 -10.13 -14.74 -15.62
CA GLY A 374 -11.10 -15.64 -15.00
C GLY A 374 -11.51 -15.21 -13.60
N GLY A 375 -12.35 -16.01 -12.94
CA GLY A 375 -12.73 -15.78 -11.54
C GLY A 375 -11.60 -16.09 -10.55
N VAL A 376 -10.75 -17.04 -10.94
CA VAL A 376 -9.56 -17.49 -10.20
C VAL A 376 -8.41 -17.70 -11.18
N VAL A 377 -7.24 -17.16 -10.85
CA VAL A 377 -5.97 -17.48 -11.52
C VAL A 377 -5.08 -18.18 -10.51
N SER A 378 -4.49 -19.32 -10.88
CA SER A 378 -3.61 -20.08 -9.99
C SER A 378 -2.29 -20.42 -10.67
N LEU A 379 -1.23 -20.50 -9.86
CA LEU A 379 0.06 -21.07 -10.23
C LEU A 379 0.35 -22.23 -9.27
N ARG A 380 0.42 -23.44 -9.81
CA ARG A 380 0.90 -24.63 -9.12
C ARG A 380 2.36 -24.85 -9.47
N ARG A 381 3.20 -25.09 -8.47
CA ARG A 381 4.61 -25.36 -8.64
C ARG A 381 5.02 -26.50 -7.72
N THR A 382 5.77 -27.46 -8.26
CA THR A 382 6.42 -28.51 -7.48
C THR A 382 7.92 -28.40 -7.67
N THR A 383 8.65 -28.46 -6.56
CA THR A 383 10.10 -28.27 -6.53
C THR A 383 10.78 -29.24 -5.56
N GLU A 384 12.06 -29.48 -5.80
CA GLU A 384 12.95 -30.14 -4.85
C GLU A 384 13.82 -29.10 -4.16
N LEU A 385 13.83 -29.09 -2.82
CA LEU A 385 14.78 -28.31 -2.04
C LEU A 385 16.08 -29.10 -1.91
N THR A 386 17.23 -28.44 -2.04
CA THR A 386 18.55 -29.04 -1.92
C THR A 386 19.37 -28.37 -0.81
N HIS A 387 20.51 -28.95 -0.45
CA HIS A 387 21.46 -28.35 0.50
C HIS A 387 22.89 -28.66 0.04
N PRO A 388 23.86 -27.74 0.15
CA PRO A 388 25.23 -27.97 -0.32
C PRO A 388 25.94 -29.16 0.35
N GLU A 389 25.63 -29.43 1.62
CA GLU A 389 26.19 -30.58 2.38
C GLU A 389 25.35 -31.87 2.26
N ALA A 390 24.23 -31.87 1.53
CA ALA A 390 23.36 -33.03 1.38
C ALA A 390 23.50 -33.68 0.00
N ILE A 391 23.32 -35.00 -0.06
CA ILE A 391 23.21 -35.72 -1.33
C ILE A 391 21.74 -35.79 -1.75
N GLY A 392 21.40 -35.18 -2.88
CA GLY A 392 20.04 -35.17 -3.43
C GLY A 392 19.12 -34.13 -2.79
N ALA A 393 17.82 -34.32 -2.96
CA ALA A 393 16.79 -33.47 -2.37
C ALA A 393 16.70 -33.69 -0.85
N ILE A 394 16.62 -32.60 -0.09
CA ILE A 394 16.37 -32.62 1.35
C ILE A 394 14.87 -32.55 1.67
N ALA A 395 14.07 -32.02 0.75
CA ALA A 395 12.62 -31.93 0.86
C ALA A 395 11.96 -31.76 -0.51
N GLU A 396 10.69 -32.15 -0.59
CA GLU A 396 9.81 -31.84 -1.72
C GLU A 396 8.86 -30.72 -1.32
N ARG A 397 8.69 -29.74 -2.21
CA ARG A 397 7.80 -28.60 -1.98
C ARG A 397 6.72 -28.51 -3.04
N GLU A 398 5.49 -28.43 -2.58
CA GLU A 398 4.34 -28.05 -3.40
C GLU A 398 3.89 -26.65 -3.00
N ALA A 399 3.77 -25.75 -3.97
CA ALA A 399 3.29 -24.38 -3.80
C ALA A 399 2.10 -24.13 -4.73
N LEU A 400 0.99 -23.65 -4.15
CA LEU A 400 -0.20 -23.24 -4.88
C LEU A 400 -0.47 -21.77 -4.58
N TYR A 401 -0.12 -20.91 -5.53
CA TYR A 401 -0.58 -19.53 -5.54
C TYR A 401 -1.99 -19.49 -6.14
N THR A 402 -2.91 -18.81 -5.47
CA THR A 402 -4.27 -18.58 -5.95
C THR A 402 -4.58 -17.11 -5.85
N THR A 403 -5.12 -16.55 -6.93
CA THR A 403 -5.56 -15.16 -6.97
C THR A 403 -7.05 -15.09 -7.25
N SER A 404 -7.80 -14.40 -6.37
CA SER A 404 -9.23 -14.19 -6.58
C SER A 404 -9.74 -12.94 -5.86
N VAL A 405 -10.71 -12.26 -6.49
CA VAL A 405 -11.42 -11.11 -5.90
C VAL A 405 -12.34 -11.49 -4.71
N ARG A 406 -12.51 -12.79 -4.47
CA ARG A 406 -13.36 -13.33 -3.40
C ARG A 406 -12.57 -13.70 -2.13
N GLN A 407 -11.24 -13.61 -2.17
CA GLN A 407 -10.38 -13.96 -1.04
C GLN A 407 -10.05 -12.73 -0.20
N LEU A 408 -9.68 -12.95 1.07
CA LEU A 408 -9.31 -11.88 2.02
C LEU A 408 -8.08 -11.11 1.52
N THR A 409 -7.12 -11.85 0.97
CA THR A 409 -5.95 -11.35 0.27
C THR A 409 -6.12 -11.66 -1.23
N PRO A 410 -5.83 -10.72 -2.13
CA PRO A 410 -5.89 -10.95 -3.55
C PRO A 410 -5.05 -12.13 -4.01
N VAL A 411 -3.82 -12.29 -3.48
CA VAL A 411 -2.96 -13.46 -3.72
C VAL A 411 -2.83 -14.25 -2.43
N ARG A 412 -2.98 -15.57 -2.51
CA ARG A 412 -2.80 -16.53 -1.42
C ARG A 412 -1.81 -17.60 -1.87
N LEU A 413 -0.84 -17.96 -1.03
CA LEU A 413 0.03 -19.11 -1.19
C LEU A 413 -0.34 -20.16 -0.14
N ARG A 414 -0.72 -21.35 -0.60
CA ARG A 414 -0.67 -22.56 0.21
C ARG A 414 0.54 -23.37 -0.18
N GLN A 415 1.33 -23.74 0.80
CA GLN A 415 2.54 -24.53 0.60
C GLN A 415 2.53 -25.77 1.48
N ARG A 416 3.13 -26.84 0.97
CA ARG A 416 3.49 -28.04 1.71
C ARG A 416 4.95 -28.39 1.42
N ILE A 417 5.79 -28.53 2.45
CA ILE A 417 7.17 -28.98 2.37
C ILE A 417 7.25 -30.32 3.11
N ALA A 418 7.57 -31.40 2.41
CA ALA A 418 7.76 -32.73 2.98
C ALA A 418 9.24 -33.05 3.08
N TRP A 419 9.75 -33.24 4.29
CA TRP A 419 11.17 -33.43 4.54
C TRP A 419 11.61 -34.86 4.24
N LEU A 420 12.62 -34.99 3.39
CA LEU A 420 13.26 -36.25 3.01
C LEU A 420 14.50 -36.55 3.85
N GLN A 421 15.04 -35.54 4.53
CA GLN A 421 16.19 -35.65 5.43
C GLN A 421 15.88 -35.02 6.78
N ALA A 422 16.41 -35.62 7.85
CA ALA A 422 16.35 -35.04 9.17
C ALA A 422 17.35 -33.88 9.34
N GLY A 423 17.03 -32.96 10.23
CA GLY A 423 17.87 -31.80 10.49
C GLY A 423 17.25 -30.83 11.47
N THR A 424 17.55 -29.56 11.29
CA THR A 424 17.05 -28.48 12.14
C THR A 424 16.79 -27.23 11.31
N ALA A 425 15.64 -26.60 11.50
CA ALA A 425 15.32 -25.30 10.95
C ALA A 425 15.56 -24.21 12.00
N GLU A 426 16.58 -23.38 11.79
CA GLU A 426 16.93 -22.31 12.74
C GLU A 426 16.14 -21.02 12.46
N ARG A 427 16.00 -20.59 11.21
CA ARG A 427 15.22 -19.40 10.85
C ARG A 427 14.23 -19.75 9.76
N ALA A 428 12.96 -19.93 10.14
CA ALA A 428 11.88 -20.25 9.21
C ALA A 428 10.89 -19.09 9.11
N TYR A 429 10.78 -18.50 7.92
CA TYR A 429 9.85 -17.42 7.63
C TYR A 429 8.84 -17.90 6.59
N HIS A 430 7.57 -18.06 6.96
CA HIS A 430 6.56 -18.64 6.07
C HIS A 430 5.74 -17.59 5.29
N GLY A 431 5.86 -16.32 5.66
CA GLY A 431 5.32 -15.19 4.90
C GLY A 431 6.19 -13.97 5.15
N MET A 432 6.61 -13.31 4.08
CA MET A 432 7.31 -12.04 4.17
C MET A 432 6.66 -11.03 3.25
N PHE A 433 6.76 -9.75 3.58
CA PHE A 433 6.44 -8.66 2.65
C PHE A 433 7.50 -7.59 2.81
N HIS A 434 8.21 -7.28 1.74
CA HIS A 434 9.15 -6.18 1.70
C HIS A 434 8.44 -4.91 1.26
N ALA A 435 8.56 -3.86 2.06
CA ALA A 435 8.33 -2.49 1.65
C ALA A 435 9.68 -1.80 1.49
N GLY A 436 9.92 -1.18 0.33
CA GLY A 436 11.10 -0.36 0.14
C GLY A 436 12.27 -1.05 -0.59
N VAL A 437 12.97 -0.21 -1.36
CA VAL A 437 14.42 -0.17 -1.57
C VAL A 437 14.67 1.30 -1.88
N ARG A 438 15.38 2.03 -1.01
CA ARG A 438 15.66 3.47 -1.18
C ARG A 438 16.27 3.71 -2.57
N ALA A 439 15.55 4.49 -3.40
CA ALA A 439 15.92 4.95 -4.74
C ALA A 439 16.69 3.96 -5.65
N TYR A 440 15.98 3.24 -6.53
CA TYR A 440 16.65 2.72 -7.72
C TYR A 440 16.91 3.90 -8.65
N ALA A 441 18.18 4.20 -8.94
CA ALA A 441 18.57 5.36 -9.77
C ALA A 441 17.93 5.39 -11.17
N ALA A 442 17.30 4.29 -11.63
CA ALA A 442 16.64 4.18 -12.93
C ALA A 442 15.11 4.07 -12.88
N SER A 443 14.50 3.88 -11.70
CA SER A 443 13.03 3.75 -11.59
C SER A 443 12.42 5.10 -11.21
N SER A 444 11.54 5.61 -12.07
CA SER A 444 10.70 6.79 -11.80
C SER A 444 9.57 6.50 -10.81
N LEU A 445 9.30 5.22 -10.50
CA LEU A 445 8.41 4.84 -9.41
C LEU A 445 9.18 4.96 -8.09
N LEU A 446 8.92 6.06 -7.37
CA LEU A 446 9.51 6.31 -6.06
C LEU A 446 8.89 5.34 -5.03
N ARG A 447 9.77 4.67 -4.27
CA ARG A 447 9.41 3.66 -3.26
C ARG A 447 9.35 4.25 -1.83
N SER A 448 9.55 5.56 -1.67
CA SER A 448 9.75 6.28 -0.41
C SER A 448 8.47 6.53 0.40
N GLU A 449 7.39 5.81 0.12
CA GLU A 449 6.07 6.17 0.62
C GLU A 449 5.73 5.46 1.93
N PHE A 450 6.13 4.20 2.11
CA PHE A 450 5.81 3.43 3.32
C PHE A 450 6.70 3.83 4.50
N ASP A 451 6.12 4.53 5.47
CA ASP A 451 6.81 5.04 6.65
C ASP A 451 6.21 4.48 7.95
N ARG A 452 5.20 3.63 7.86
CA ARG A 452 4.47 3.06 9.00
C ARG A 452 4.03 1.63 8.72
N ALA A 453 3.96 0.85 9.79
CA ALA A 453 3.40 -0.50 9.75
C ALA A 453 2.45 -0.76 10.91
N ARG A 454 1.59 -1.76 10.71
CA ARG A 454 0.64 -2.26 11.69
C ARG A 454 0.82 -3.76 11.73
N ILE A 455 1.00 -4.28 12.92
CA ILE A 455 1.17 -5.70 13.19
C ILE A 455 0.11 -6.08 14.20
N GLY A 456 -0.95 -6.73 13.75
CA GLY A 456 -2.17 -6.90 14.54
C GLY A 456 -2.73 -5.54 14.99
N GLY A 457 -2.80 -5.33 16.31
CA GLY A 457 -3.21 -4.06 16.93
C GLY A 457 -2.09 -3.06 17.19
N ARG A 458 -0.82 -3.41 16.92
CA ARG A 458 0.34 -2.57 17.24
C ARG A 458 0.72 -1.68 16.06
N LEU A 459 0.94 -0.40 16.33
CA LEU A 459 1.47 0.57 15.38
C LEU A 459 3.00 0.66 15.49
N VAL A 460 3.68 0.61 14.36
CA VAL A 460 5.09 0.97 14.17
C VAL A 460 5.11 2.28 13.39
N ALA A 461 5.57 3.34 14.04
CA ALA A 461 5.44 4.70 13.54
C ALA A 461 6.71 5.27 12.89
N ASP A 462 7.82 4.52 12.90
CA ASP A 462 9.12 4.97 12.39
C ASP A 462 9.98 3.77 11.90
N PHE A 463 10.62 3.95 10.74
CA PHE A 463 11.57 3.03 10.07
C PHE A 463 12.88 3.78 9.73
N GLY A 464 13.27 4.71 10.60
CA GLY A 464 14.37 5.65 10.35
C GLY A 464 15.75 5.23 10.86
N PHE A 465 15.91 4.05 11.45
CA PHE A 465 17.15 3.68 12.14
C PHE A 465 18.13 2.88 11.27
N ASP A 466 17.66 2.18 10.22
CA ASP A 466 18.49 1.35 9.33
C ASP A 466 19.43 0.40 10.11
N ASP A 467 18.97 -0.16 11.23
CA ASP A 467 19.80 -0.83 12.23
C ASP A 467 19.56 -2.35 12.35
N ASP A 468 18.80 -2.91 11.41
CA ASP A 468 18.35 -4.30 11.43
C ASP A 468 17.50 -4.68 12.66
N ALA A 469 16.93 -3.67 13.36
CA ALA A 469 16.10 -3.92 14.53
C ALA A 469 14.76 -4.56 14.15
N SER A 470 14.36 -5.54 14.96
CA SER A 470 13.01 -6.12 14.90
C SER A 470 12.01 -5.26 15.69
N LEU A 471 11.14 -4.56 14.97
CA LEU A 471 10.14 -3.63 15.48
C LEU A 471 8.74 -4.26 15.53
N GLY A 472 7.87 -3.70 16.38
CA GLY A 472 6.44 -4.00 16.34
C GLY A 472 6.03 -5.45 16.63
N LYS A 473 6.95 -6.25 17.22
CA LYS A 473 6.75 -7.62 17.68
C LYS A 473 5.38 -7.85 18.33
N ALA A 474 4.54 -8.68 17.72
CA ALA A 474 3.24 -9.10 18.25
C ALA A 474 2.76 -10.43 17.62
N ILE A 475 1.93 -11.19 18.35
CA ILE A 475 1.16 -12.29 17.78
C ILE A 475 0.06 -11.68 16.91
N ALA A 476 0.11 -11.94 15.61
CA ALA A 476 -0.85 -11.41 14.66
C ALA A 476 -1.04 -12.37 13.49
N ASP A 477 -2.21 -12.30 12.88
CA ASP A 477 -2.55 -12.96 11.61
C ASP A 477 -2.40 -12.02 10.41
N GLU A 478 -2.19 -10.73 10.63
CA GLU A 478 -2.02 -9.73 9.57
C GLU A 478 -0.97 -8.69 9.97
N ALA A 479 -0.10 -8.34 9.02
CA ALA A 479 0.74 -7.17 9.09
C ALA A 479 0.70 -6.38 7.79
N ALA A 480 0.72 -5.05 7.89
CA ALA A 480 0.59 -4.15 6.75
C ALA A 480 1.46 -2.91 6.91
N PHE A 481 2.06 -2.47 5.81
CA PHE A 481 2.62 -1.14 5.64
C PHE A 481 1.59 -0.17 5.07
N TRP A 482 1.72 1.11 5.41
CA TRP A 482 1.09 2.21 4.68
C TRP A 482 1.97 3.46 4.72
N ALA A 483 1.63 4.39 3.83
CA ALA A 483 2.27 5.68 3.70
C ALA A 483 1.49 6.76 4.43
N SER A 484 2.14 7.58 5.25
CA SER A 484 1.52 8.79 5.79
C SER A 484 1.17 9.80 4.69
N GLY A 485 2.00 9.86 3.64
CA GLY A 485 1.81 10.69 2.44
C GLY A 485 0.75 10.16 1.47
N HIS A 486 0.50 8.84 1.45
CA HIS A 486 -0.54 8.21 0.63
C HIS A 486 -1.55 7.47 1.51
N ARG A 487 -2.54 8.21 2.01
CA ARG A 487 -3.54 7.71 2.96
C ARG A 487 -4.55 6.72 2.37
N ASP A 488 -4.49 6.47 1.08
CA ASP A 488 -5.56 5.80 0.35
C ASP A 488 -5.41 4.28 0.29
N PHE A 489 -4.20 3.73 0.47
CA PHE A 489 -3.96 2.29 0.40
C PHE A 489 -3.05 1.78 1.52
N GLU A 490 -3.15 0.49 1.77
CA GLU A 490 -2.22 -0.29 2.58
C GLU A 490 -1.83 -1.57 1.83
N ALA A 491 -0.64 -2.09 2.12
CA ALA A 491 -0.16 -3.33 1.53
C ALA A 491 0.54 -4.19 2.57
N GLY A 492 0.44 -5.50 2.45
CA GLY A 492 0.94 -6.36 3.50
C GLY A 492 0.80 -7.84 3.22
N VAL A 493 0.96 -8.59 4.30
CA VAL A 493 0.91 -10.05 4.35
C VAL A 493 -0.02 -10.49 5.47
N ALA A 494 -0.78 -11.55 5.23
CA ALA A 494 -1.66 -12.18 6.20
C ALA A 494 -1.45 -13.69 6.23
N SER A 495 -1.68 -14.30 7.38
CA SER A 495 -1.80 -15.74 7.57
C SER A 495 -3.28 -16.11 7.61
N TYR A 496 -3.69 -17.10 6.81
CA TYR A 496 -5.02 -17.68 6.86
C TYR A 496 -5.16 -18.75 7.94
N ASP A 497 -4.04 -19.41 8.25
CA ASP A 497 -3.95 -20.46 9.27
C ASP A 497 -2.61 -20.34 9.99
N VAL A 498 -2.66 -19.80 11.20
CA VAL A 498 -1.49 -19.60 12.06
C VAL A 498 -0.89 -20.93 12.52
N SER A 499 -1.71 -21.98 12.66
CA SER A 499 -1.22 -23.31 13.06
C SER A 499 -0.33 -23.92 11.97
N HIS A 500 -0.63 -23.66 10.69
CA HIS A 500 0.27 -24.03 9.61
C HIS A 500 1.45 -23.07 9.51
N THR A 501 1.18 -21.76 9.44
CA THR A 501 2.19 -20.77 9.06
C THR A 501 3.30 -20.60 10.12
N VAL A 502 2.94 -20.55 11.39
CA VAL A 502 3.85 -20.23 12.50
C VAL A 502 3.86 -21.31 13.58
N ASN A 503 3.22 -22.45 13.32
CA ASN A 503 3.12 -23.59 14.23
C ASN A 503 2.57 -23.24 15.61
N ASP A 504 1.49 -22.45 15.66
CA ASP A 504 0.96 -21.86 16.90
C ASP A 504 2.06 -21.20 17.75
N TRP A 505 3.05 -20.64 17.05
CA TRP A 505 4.22 -19.96 17.57
C TRP A 505 5.20 -20.85 18.35
N GLN A 506 5.00 -22.18 18.40
CA GLN A 506 5.73 -23.11 19.28
C GLN A 506 7.26 -22.94 19.27
N TYR A 507 7.86 -22.66 18.11
CA TYR A 507 9.33 -22.54 17.93
C TYR A 507 9.79 -21.10 17.68
N SER A 508 8.88 -20.14 17.75
CA SER A 508 9.15 -18.75 17.34
C SER A 508 9.49 -17.85 18.54
N ASP A 509 10.19 -18.33 19.58
CA ASP A 509 10.44 -17.51 20.77
C ASP A 509 11.43 -16.37 20.45
N PRO A 510 11.06 -15.10 20.69
CA PRO A 510 9.76 -14.65 21.21
C PRO A 510 8.68 -14.50 20.13
N LEU A 511 7.46 -14.96 20.46
CA LEU A 511 6.34 -15.33 19.56
C LEU A 511 5.80 -14.19 18.69
N TYR A 512 6.42 -13.86 17.55
CA TYR A 512 6.06 -12.61 16.87
C TYR A 512 6.00 -12.66 15.33
N VAL A 513 4.97 -11.99 14.81
CA VAL A 513 5.10 -11.19 13.59
C VAL A 513 5.85 -9.92 13.94
N PHE A 514 6.80 -9.52 13.11
CA PHE A 514 7.56 -8.28 13.32
C PHE A 514 7.85 -7.57 12.00
N ALA A 515 8.21 -6.30 12.12
CA ALA A 515 8.85 -5.57 11.04
C ALA A 515 10.36 -5.53 11.29
N THR A 516 11.18 -5.46 10.26
CA THR A 516 12.60 -5.16 10.38
C THR A 516 12.91 -3.93 9.56
N ASP A 517 13.55 -2.97 10.20
CA ASP A 517 14.16 -1.81 9.57
C ASP A 517 15.57 -2.21 9.14
N ARG A 518 15.78 -2.47 7.84
CA ARG A 518 17.04 -3.08 7.38
C ARG A 518 18.07 -2.04 6.99
N SER A 519 19.32 -2.30 7.36
CA SER A 519 20.47 -1.48 6.95
C SER A 519 20.71 -1.46 5.42
N ASP A 520 20.14 -2.44 4.71
CA ASP A 520 20.14 -2.51 3.24
C ASP A 520 19.07 -1.62 2.57
N GLY A 521 18.31 -0.85 3.38
CA GLY A 521 17.28 0.07 2.92
C GLY A 521 15.97 -0.61 2.51
N THR A 522 15.72 -1.84 2.97
CA THR A 522 14.49 -2.60 2.71
C THR A 522 13.73 -2.95 3.99
N ASP A 523 12.59 -2.32 4.24
CA ASP A 523 11.76 -2.70 5.39
C ASP A 523 11.01 -3.99 5.09
N LYS A 524 10.91 -4.88 6.07
CA LYS A 524 10.29 -6.20 5.87
C LYS A 524 9.35 -6.56 6.99
N LEU A 525 8.20 -7.13 6.63
CA LEU A 525 7.30 -7.83 7.56
C LEU A 525 7.59 -9.31 7.50
N TYR A 526 7.61 -9.96 8.67
CA TYR A 526 7.91 -11.39 8.80
C TYR A 526 6.84 -12.12 9.61
N PHE A 527 6.39 -13.26 9.08
CA PHE A 527 5.75 -14.33 9.85
C PHE A 527 6.80 -15.39 10.16
N THR A 528 7.22 -15.43 11.43
CA THR A 528 8.32 -16.28 11.88
C THR A 528 7.79 -17.53 12.56
N ARG A 529 8.28 -18.69 12.13
CA ARG A 529 7.94 -20.01 12.68
C ARG A 529 9.02 -20.51 13.63
N SER A 530 10.30 -20.31 13.31
CA SER A 530 11.43 -20.65 14.17
C SER A 530 12.49 -19.56 14.19
N THR A 531 13.25 -19.49 15.29
CA THR A 531 14.37 -18.56 15.49
C THR A 531 15.62 -19.31 15.93
N GLN A 532 16.80 -18.67 15.79
CA GLN A 532 18.07 -19.28 16.22
C GLN A 532 18.08 -19.64 17.71
N SER A 533 17.34 -18.90 18.55
CA SER A 533 17.20 -19.19 19.97
C SER A 533 16.29 -20.37 20.26
N THR A 534 15.37 -20.71 19.36
CA THR A 534 14.47 -21.86 19.48
C THR A 534 14.35 -22.63 18.16
N PRO A 535 15.41 -23.34 17.73
CA PRO A 535 15.40 -24.09 16.49
C PRO A 535 14.34 -25.20 16.48
N GLU A 536 13.71 -25.42 15.32
CA GLU A 536 12.71 -26.47 15.12
C GLU A 536 13.41 -27.76 14.66
N PRO A 537 13.32 -28.88 15.42
CA PRO A 537 13.83 -30.17 14.96
C PRO A 537 12.97 -30.69 13.81
N ILE A 538 13.61 -31.27 12.79
CA ILE A 538 12.95 -31.84 11.61
C ILE A 538 13.32 -33.31 11.51
N GLY A 539 12.32 -34.18 11.50
CA GLY A 539 12.42 -35.59 11.16
C GLY A 539 12.15 -35.88 9.69
N ILE A 540 12.58 -37.07 9.24
CA ILE A 540 12.20 -37.58 7.91
C ILE A 540 10.69 -37.86 7.90
N GLY A 541 9.99 -37.36 6.89
CA GLY A 541 8.55 -37.48 6.75
C GLY A 541 7.76 -36.38 7.45
N ASP A 542 8.42 -35.49 8.20
CA ASP A 542 7.77 -34.31 8.75
C ASP A 542 7.29 -33.40 7.62
N VAL A 543 6.20 -32.69 7.89
CA VAL A 543 5.56 -31.81 6.91
C VAL A 543 5.43 -30.41 7.50
N HIS A 544 5.98 -29.43 6.81
CA HIS A 544 5.71 -28.02 7.06
C HIS A 544 4.69 -27.50 6.07
N GLU A 545 3.57 -27.04 6.58
CA GLU A 545 2.54 -26.38 5.77
C GLU A 545 2.60 -24.86 6.01
N SER A 546 2.20 -24.05 5.04
CA SER A 546 1.89 -22.65 5.28
C SER A 546 0.72 -22.19 4.43
N ASP A 547 -0.01 -21.22 4.96
CA ASP A 547 -1.19 -20.66 4.32
C ASP A 547 -1.20 -19.15 4.54
N VAL A 548 -0.56 -18.43 3.62
CA VAL A 548 -0.31 -16.99 3.69
C VAL A 548 -0.88 -16.29 2.47
N GLY A 549 -0.99 -14.97 2.52
CA GLY A 549 -1.37 -14.20 1.35
C GLY A 549 -0.92 -12.76 1.42
N TRP A 550 -0.84 -12.13 0.24
CA TRP A 550 -0.40 -10.76 0.07
C TRP A 550 -1.53 -9.91 -0.46
N PHE A 551 -1.60 -8.69 0.04
CA PHE A 551 -2.61 -7.76 -0.37
C PHE A 551 -2.07 -6.39 -0.62
N VAL A 552 -2.75 -5.74 -1.55
CA VAL A 552 -2.81 -4.30 -1.66
C VAL A 552 -4.30 -3.99 -1.66
N ARG A 553 -4.72 -2.99 -0.88
CA ARG A 553 -6.14 -2.65 -0.77
C ARG A 553 -6.32 -1.20 -0.35
N PRO A 554 -7.52 -0.62 -0.55
CA PRO A 554 -7.85 0.67 0.04
C PRO A 554 -7.64 0.60 1.55
N ARG A 555 -7.02 1.65 2.11
CA ARG A 555 -6.71 1.67 3.53
C ARG A 555 -8.00 1.53 4.33
N ARG A 556 -8.04 0.57 5.25
CA ARG A 556 -9.08 0.53 6.27
C ARG A 556 -8.98 1.84 7.02
N ARG A 557 -9.96 2.74 6.85
CA ARG A 557 -10.04 3.91 7.73
C ARG A 557 -10.15 3.32 9.14
N PRO A 558 -9.19 3.62 10.05
CA PRO A 558 -9.43 3.28 11.44
C PRO A 558 -10.80 3.84 11.76
N TRP A 559 -11.66 3.04 12.37
CA TRP A 559 -12.88 3.52 13.00
C TRP A 559 -12.48 4.81 13.69
N ALA A 560 -12.98 5.94 13.18
CA ALA A 560 -12.60 7.22 13.73
C ALA A 560 -12.84 7.08 15.23
N THR A 561 -11.77 7.13 16.03
CA THR A 561 -11.96 7.24 17.47
C THR A 561 -12.92 8.41 17.64
N ALA A 562 -13.93 8.29 18.50
CA ALA A 562 -15.04 9.26 18.54
C ALA A 562 -14.57 10.74 18.59
N SER A 563 -13.34 10.98 19.03
CA SER A 563 -12.61 12.26 18.93
C SER A 563 -12.40 12.82 17.51
N ASP A 564 -12.10 11.98 16.50
CA ASP A 564 -11.86 12.40 15.12
C ASP A 564 -13.15 12.72 14.36
N ALA A 565 -14.27 12.10 14.76
CA ALA A 565 -15.60 12.39 14.22
C ALA A 565 -16.12 13.76 14.73
N PHE A 566 -15.80 14.12 15.98
CA PHE A 566 -16.24 15.38 16.60
C PHE A 566 -15.66 16.63 15.92
N LEU A 567 -14.45 16.55 15.36
CA LEU A 567 -13.80 17.72 14.75
C LEU A 567 -14.24 18.04 13.31
N ARG A 568 -15.01 17.15 12.66
CA ARG A 568 -15.44 17.35 11.25
C ARG A 568 -16.89 17.78 11.09
N ALA A 569 -17.67 17.82 12.17
CA ALA A 569 -19.09 18.14 12.08
C ALA A 569 -19.40 19.64 11.86
N ASP A 570 -18.45 20.56 12.06
CA ASP A 570 -18.83 21.98 12.26
C ASP A 570 -18.07 23.04 11.42
N ALA A 571 -17.46 22.67 10.28
CA ALA A 571 -16.77 23.64 9.42
C ALA A 571 -17.44 23.90 8.05
N SER A 572 -18.41 23.09 7.61
CA SER A 572 -18.98 23.19 6.25
C SER A 572 -20.32 23.91 6.14
N LYS A 573 -20.86 24.46 7.24
CA LYS A 573 -22.14 25.21 7.23
C LYS A 573 -22.03 26.72 7.38
N ALA A 574 -20.84 27.29 7.53
CA ALA A 574 -20.64 28.73 7.55
C ALA A 574 -20.14 29.23 6.19
N GLY A 575 -21.03 29.33 5.19
CA GLY A 575 -20.61 29.80 3.87
C GLY A 575 -21.66 29.81 2.77
N SER A 576 -22.84 30.39 3.01
CA SER A 576 -23.61 30.98 1.91
C SER A 576 -24.50 32.12 2.40
N THR A 577 -24.02 33.36 2.27
CA THR A 577 -24.89 34.54 2.23
C THR A 577 -24.71 35.18 0.87
N ASP A 578 -25.53 34.73 -0.09
CA ASP A 578 -25.98 35.59 -1.17
C ASP A 578 -27.46 35.32 -1.40
N GLY A 579 -28.28 36.34 -1.17
CA GLY A 579 -29.73 36.20 -1.06
C GLY A 579 -30.40 37.48 -0.56
N ARG A 580 -30.41 38.50 -1.42
CA ARG A 580 -31.29 39.67 -1.32
C ARG A 580 -32.76 39.24 -1.12
N VAL A 581 -33.42 39.75 -0.08
CA VAL A 581 -34.87 39.95 -0.04
C VAL A 581 -35.15 41.28 0.64
N ASP A 582 -35.79 42.18 -0.11
CA ASP A 582 -36.38 43.42 0.37
C ASP A 582 -37.67 43.15 1.16
N GLY A 583 -37.88 43.92 2.24
CA GLY A 583 -39.19 44.43 2.62
C GLY A 583 -39.93 43.76 3.78
N GLY A 584 -39.99 44.47 4.91
CA GLY A 584 -41.27 44.71 5.59
C GLY A 584 -41.49 44.10 6.97
N ALA A 585 -41.86 44.99 7.90
CA ALA A 585 -42.52 44.77 9.19
C ALA A 585 -41.64 44.32 10.37
N GLY A 586 -41.36 45.30 11.23
CA GLY A 586 -40.65 45.13 12.49
C GLY A 586 -41.46 44.41 13.55
N VAL A 587 -40.73 43.68 14.40
CA VAL A 587 -41.13 43.34 15.76
C VAL A 587 -39.89 43.55 16.62
N ALA A 588 -40.02 44.43 17.60
CA ALA A 588 -39.01 44.71 18.60
C ALA A 588 -38.87 43.51 19.54
N TRP A 589 -37.64 43.05 19.77
CA TRP A 589 -37.27 42.29 20.95
C TRP A 589 -35.98 42.85 21.54
N SER A 590 -36.07 43.12 22.83
CA SER A 590 -35.14 43.80 23.71
C SER A 590 -33.85 43.03 23.97
N GLU A 591 -32.83 43.81 24.29
CA GLU A 591 -31.51 43.45 24.79
C GLU A 591 -31.51 42.31 25.83
N LEU A 592 -30.68 41.31 25.58
CA LEU A 592 -30.01 40.51 26.61
C LEU A 592 -28.57 40.29 26.12
N ALA A 593 -27.71 41.24 26.48
CA ALA A 593 -26.27 41.12 26.34
C ALA A 593 -25.76 40.06 27.34
N GLY A 594 -25.45 38.87 26.81
CA GLY A 594 -24.79 37.79 27.53
C GLY A 594 -23.56 37.34 26.75
N THR A 595 -22.42 37.89 27.09
CA THR A 595 -21.08 37.55 26.61
C THR A 595 -20.77 36.06 26.84
N TRP A 596 -20.67 35.27 25.78
CA TRP A 596 -19.97 33.98 25.81
C TRP A 596 -18.70 34.11 24.99
N GLY A 597 -17.63 34.56 25.66
CA GLY A 597 -16.28 34.41 25.16
C GLY A 597 -15.80 32.99 25.46
N ILE A 598 -15.56 32.19 24.42
CA ILE A 598 -14.81 30.95 24.54
C ILE A 598 -13.33 31.34 24.61
N ALA A 599 -12.88 31.68 25.81
CA ALA A 599 -11.45 31.76 26.11
C ALA A 599 -10.95 30.33 26.38
N GLY A 600 -10.12 29.83 25.47
CA GLY A 600 -9.34 28.61 25.68
C GLY A 600 -8.24 28.89 26.69
N GLU A 601 -8.54 28.79 27.98
CA GLU A 601 -7.54 28.65 29.03
C GLU A 601 -7.43 27.20 29.48
N ARG A 602 -6.23 26.67 29.26
CA ARG A 602 -5.77 25.34 29.63
C ARG A 602 -5.46 25.37 31.14
N LEU A 603 -6.42 25.03 31.98
CA LEU A 603 -6.17 24.82 33.41
C LEU A 603 -5.43 23.48 33.60
N ALA A 604 -4.16 23.57 33.97
CA ALA A 604 -3.40 22.47 34.52
C ALA A 604 -3.87 22.18 35.97
N PRO A 605 -4.04 20.92 36.39
CA PRO A 605 -4.42 20.62 37.75
C PRO A 605 -3.21 20.76 38.69
N THR A 606 -3.25 21.75 39.57
CA THR A 606 -2.44 21.77 40.79
C THR A 606 -3.29 21.29 41.96
N GLY A 607 -3.15 20.03 42.33
CA GLY A 607 -3.83 19.46 43.50
C GLY A 607 -3.54 17.97 43.63
N SER A 608 -2.82 17.59 44.67
CA SER A 608 -2.48 16.22 45.04
C SER A 608 -3.61 15.59 45.87
N ASP A 609 -4.57 14.95 45.22
CA ASP A 609 -5.31 13.79 45.76
C ASP A 609 -6.10 13.09 44.63
N PRO A 610 -6.05 11.75 44.48
CA PRO A 610 -6.74 11.05 43.40
C PRO A 610 -8.16 10.66 43.84
N GLY A 611 -9.16 11.37 43.32
CA GLY A 611 -10.56 11.04 43.58
C GLY A 611 -11.49 11.59 42.50
N ASP A 612 -11.98 10.70 41.65
CA ASP A 612 -13.33 10.71 41.09
C ASP A 612 -13.75 11.85 40.13
N GLY A 613 -13.17 11.82 38.93
CA GLY A 613 -13.82 12.34 37.72
C GLY A 613 -14.61 11.22 37.01
N TRP A 614 -15.85 10.97 37.42
CA TRP A 614 -16.69 9.91 36.83
C TRP A 614 -17.17 10.28 35.42
N ARG A 615 -16.81 9.43 34.44
CA ARG A 615 -17.40 9.43 33.10
C ARG A 615 -18.39 8.28 33.01
N THR A 616 -19.63 8.54 32.61
CA THR A 616 -20.56 7.49 32.19
C THR A 616 -20.02 6.84 30.93
N GLY A 617 -19.60 5.57 31.05
CA GLY A 617 -19.13 4.76 29.92
C GLY A 617 -20.26 3.88 29.39
N VAL A 618 -20.45 3.85 28.08
CA VAL A 618 -21.27 2.85 27.39
C VAL A 618 -20.33 1.76 26.91
N GLU A 619 -20.54 0.52 27.36
CA GLU A 619 -19.76 -0.65 26.93
C GLU A 619 -20.65 -1.58 26.12
N ILE A 620 -20.23 -1.88 24.89
CA ILE A 620 -20.95 -2.75 23.96
C ILE A 620 -20.12 -4.03 23.78
N GLY A 621 -20.59 -5.13 24.35
CA GLY A 621 -20.04 -6.46 24.07
C GLY A 621 -20.92 -7.18 23.04
N SER A 622 -20.37 -7.53 21.88
CA SER A 622 -21.00 -8.47 20.94
C SER A 622 -20.10 -9.69 20.77
N THR A 623 -20.65 -10.88 20.93
CA THR A 623 -19.95 -12.12 20.55
C THR A 623 -20.19 -12.49 19.09
N ASP A 624 -21.22 -11.94 18.43
CA ASP A 624 -21.54 -12.17 17.03
C ASP A 624 -22.26 -10.96 16.38
N ALA A 625 -21.85 -10.61 15.15
CA ALA A 625 -22.35 -9.53 14.28
C ALA A 625 -22.20 -8.07 14.76
N LEU A 626 -21.59 -7.25 13.89
CA LEU A 626 -21.27 -5.84 14.12
C LEU A 626 -22.54 -4.97 14.12
N CYS A 627 -22.89 -4.37 15.26
CA CYS A 627 -23.88 -3.29 15.34
C CYS A 627 -23.19 -1.93 15.17
N CYS A 628 -23.74 -1.02 14.36
CA CYS A 628 -23.35 0.39 14.34
C CYS A 628 -24.21 1.18 15.34
N ALA A 629 -23.58 1.95 16.23
CA ALA A 629 -24.27 2.82 17.18
C ALA A 629 -24.26 4.26 16.67
N GLU A 630 -25.43 4.88 16.57
CA GLU A 630 -25.60 6.33 16.36
C GLU A 630 -26.22 6.94 17.62
N VAL A 631 -25.66 8.07 18.07
CA VAL A 631 -26.25 8.87 19.15
C VAL A 631 -27.13 9.94 18.49
N ASP A 632 -28.40 9.99 18.87
CA ASP A 632 -29.38 10.94 18.36
C ASP A 632 -29.88 11.80 19.53
N GLU A 633 -29.49 13.07 19.55
CA GLU A 633 -29.69 13.97 20.69
C GLU A 633 -31.09 14.62 20.76
N THR A 634 -32.01 14.32 19.84
CA THR A 634 -33.25 15.11 19.73
C THR A 634 -34.53 14.29 19.83
N VAL A 635 -34.84 13.78 21.02
CA VAL A 635 -36.25 13.56 21.43
C VAL A 635 -36.42 13.73 22.95
N GLY A 636 -37.16 14.76 23.38
CA GLY A 636 -37.78 14.81 24.72
C GLY A 636 -36.86 15.00 25.95
N GLY A 637 -35.66 15.56 25.80
CA GLY A 637 -34.79 15.89 26.94
C GLY A 637 -33.98 14.73 27.53
N GLY A 638 -33.86 13.61 26.79
CA GLY A 638 -33.00 12.47 27.13
C GLY A 638 -32.00 12.14 26.01
N VAL A 639 -30.97 11.33 26.32
CA VAL A 639 -29.99 10.85 25.35
C VAL A 639 -30.53 9.58 24.70
N GLY A 640 -30.69 9.58 23.37
CA GLY A 640 -31.11 8.42 22.59
C GLY A 640 -29.89 7.67 22.01
N LEU A 641 -29.84 6.36 22.20
CA LEU A 641 -28.87 5.48 21.53
C LEU A 641 -29.60 4.60 20.52
N VAL A 642 -29.20 4.67 19.25
CA VAL A 642 -29.71 3.82 18.18
C VAL A 642 -28.67 2.75 17.85
N LEU A 643 -29.05 1.47 17.98
CA LEU A 643 -28.22 0.33 17.59
C LEU A 643 -28.77 -0.26 16.29
N ARG A 644 -28.03 -0.12 15.19
CA ARG A 644 -28.41 -0.62 13.87
C ARG A 644 -27.72 -1.96 13.59
N TYR A 645 -28.51 -2.94 13.13
CA TYR A 645 -27.98 -4.16 12.52
C TYR A 645 -27.67 -3.94 11.03
N ALA A 646 -26.75 -4.72 10.46
CA ALA A 646 -26.23 -4.54 9.11
C ALA A 646 -27.24 -4.78 7.96
N SER A 647 -28.46 -5.25 8.25
CA SER A 647 -29.56 -5.29 7.28
C SER A 647 -30.55 -4.17 7.59
N GLU A 648 -30.79 -3.26 6.65
CA GLU A 648 -31.59 -2.02 6.81
C GLU A 648 -33.05 -2.20 7.29
N ALA A 649 -33.53 -3.43 7.45
CA ALA A 649 -34.91 -3.73 7.81
C ALA A 649 -35.21 -3.77 9.33
N GLU A 650 -34.21 -3.98 10.19
CA GLU A 650 -34.40 -4.12 11.65
C GLU A 650 -33.36 -3.33 12.45
N HIS A 651 -33.80 -2.54 13.42
CA HIS A 651 -32.92 -1.86 14.38
C HIS A 651 -33.53 -1.80 15.77
N TRP A 652 -32.68 -1.61 16.77
CA TRP A 652 -33.10 -1.38 18.15
C TRP A 652 -32.88 0.10 18.51
N ARG A 653 -33.87 0.70 19.18
CA ARG A 653 -33.79 2.07 19.68
C ARG A 653 -33.95 2.07 21.18
N ILE A 654 -32.99 2.65 21.90
CA ILE A 654 -33.00 2.74 23.36
C ILE A 654 -33.02 4.22 23.73
N VAL A 655 -34.02 4.62 24.52
CA VAL A 655 -34.14 5.98 25.07
C VAL A 655 -33.99 5.91 26.58
N VAL A 656 -33.10 6.75 27.11
CA VAL A 656 -32.88 6.89 28.55
C VAL A 656 -33.32 8.29 28.98
N ALA A 657 -34.21 8.36 29.96
CA ALA A 657 -34.73 9.60 30.53
C ALA A 657 -34.69 9.53 32.06
N GLY A 658 -33.71 10.19 32.67
CA GLY A 658 -33.47 10.10 34.11
C GLY A 658 -33.10 8.68 34.54
N SER A 659 -33.82 8.11 35.51
CA SER A 659 -33.66 6.72 35.95
C SER A 659 -34.50 5.72 35.14
N ALA A 660 -35.26 6.17 34.13
CA ALA A 660 -36.07 5.30 33.28
C ALA A 660 -35.37 5.02 31.94
N PHE A 661 -35.54 3.80 31.43
CA PHE A 661 -35.15 3.46 30.06
C PHE A 661 -36.29 2.75 29.34
N THR A 662 -36.36 2.95 28.02
CA THR A 662 -37.27 2.22 27.13
C THR A 662 -36.50 1.77 25.90
N ALA A 663 -36.60 0.49 25.53
CA ALA A 663 -36.01 -0.09 24.35
C ALA A 663 -37.10 -0.62 23.41
N TRP A 664 -36.99 -0.32 22.12
CA TRP A 664 -37.90 -0.80 21.08
C TRP A 664 -37.15 -1.55 19.99
N LYS A 665 -37.72 -2.67 19.51
CA LYS A 665 -37.35 -3.26 18.22
C LYS A 665 -38.19 -2.56 17.14
N VAL A 666 -37.54 -1.99 16.14
CA VAL A 666 -38.18 -1.29 15.03
C VAL A 666 -37.95 -2.08 13.75
N GLN A 667 -39.04 -2.50 13.11
CA GLN A 667 -39.02 -3.17 11.81
C GLN A 667 -39.92 -2.41 10.84
N GLY A 668 -39.38 -2.01 9.69
CA GLY A 668 -40.15 -1.29 8.66
C GLY A 668 -40.78 0.03 9.14
N GLY A 669 -40.18 0.71 10.13
CA GLY A 669 -40.69 1.97 10.68
C GLY A 669 -41.77 1.83 11.77
N SER A 670 -42.13 0.61 12.17
CA SER A 670 -43.07 0.35 13.27
C SER A 670 -42.35 -0.32 14.45
N ALA A 671 -42.73 0.05 15.68
CA ALA A 671 -42.26 -0.61 16.89
C ALA A 671 -42.99 -1.94 17.06
N ILE A 672 -42.27 -3.06 17.14
CA ILE A 672 -42.84 -4.41 17.20
C ILE A 672 -42.62 -5.10 18.57
N ALA A 673 -41.76 -4.54 19.42
CA ALA A 673 -41.56 -4.98 20.79
C ALA A 673 -41.04 -3.81 21.64
N ALA A 674 -41.49 -3.70 22.89
CA ALA A 674 -41.04 -2.68 23.83
C ALA A 674 -40.66 -3.32 25.18
N ALA A 675 -39.52 -2.95 25.73
CA ALA A 675 -39.15 -3.21 27.12
C ALA A 675 -38.90 -1.87 27.82
N SER A 676 -39.43 -1.72 29.02
CA SER A 676 -39.22 -0.51 29.83
C SER A 676 -38.86 -0.89 31.26
N GLY A 677 -37.97 -0.13 31.88
CA GLY A 677 -37.57 -0.33 33.26
C GLY A 677 -37.22 1.00 33.93
N THR A 678 -37.33 1.02 35.25
CA THR A 678 -36.82 2.09 36.12
C THR A 678 -35.71 1.53 36.97
N ALA A 679 -34.54 2.16 36.96
CA ALA A 679 -33.47 1.82 37.88
C ALA A 679 -33.93 2.06 39.33
N PRO A 680 -33.47 1.25 40.30
CA PRO A 680 -33.68 1.52 41.72
C PRO A 680 -33.16 2.92 42.09
N SER A 681 -33.69 3.50 43.16
CA SER A 681 -33.27 4.83 43.64
C SER A 681 -31.77 4.86 43.97
N GLY A 682 -30.96 5.33 43.03
CA GLY A 682 -29.50 5.42 43.12
C GLY A 682 -28.93 6.01 41.82
N ASN A 683 -27.68 6.50 41.87
CA ASN A 683 -27.04 7.08 40.69
C ASN A 683 -26.67 5.94 39.71
N LEU A 684 -27.29 5.94 38.53
CA LEU A 684 -27.05 4.96 37.48
C LEU A 684 -25.58 5.03 37.03
N GLN A 685 -24.81 3.95 37.27
CA GLN A 685 -23.39 3.93 36.89
C GLN A 685 -23.14 3.26 35.55
N ARG A 686 -23.93 2.22 35.24
CA ARG A 686 -23.73 1.42 34.03
C ARG A 686 -25.07 1.00 33.45
N LEU A 687 -25.21 1.15 32.14
CA LEU A 687 -26.26 0.52 31.35
C LEU A 687 -25.56 -0.40 30.35
N TRP A 688 -26.01 -1.65 30.25
CA TRP A 688 -25.49 -2.58 29.25
C TRP A 688 -26.64 -3.26 28.52
N ALA A 689 -26.39 -3.59 27.26
CA ALA A 689 -27.29 -4.39 26.45
C ALA A 689 -26.47 -5.46 25.73
N THR A 690 -26.98 -6.68 25.68
CA THR A 690 -26.36 -7.80 24.97
C THR A 690 -27.40 -8.40 24.04
N CYS A 691 -27.06 -8.51 22.76
CA CYS A 691 -27.89 -9.15 21.75
C CYS A 691 -27.36 -10.54 21.47
N ASP A 692 -28.21 -11.56 21.54
CA ASP A 692 -27.90 -12.94 21.15
C ASP A 692 -29.00 -13.42 20.19
N GLY A 693 -28.74 -13.26 18.89
CA GLY A 693 -29.70 -13.53 17.82
C GLY A 693 -30.99 -12.71 17.97
N ASP A 694 -32.10 -13.41 18.21
CA ASP A 694 -33.45 -12.82 18.33
C ASP A 694 -33.74 -12.23 19.72
N SER A 695 -32.82 -12.33 20.67
CA SER A 695 -33.01 -11.89 22.05
C SER A 695 -32.15 -10.67 22.40
N LEU A 696 -32.76 -9.66 23.03
CA LEU A 696 -32.07 -8.52 23.62
C LEU A 696 -32.16 -8.59 25.14
N ARG A 697 -31.01 -8.65 25.80
CA ARG A 697 -30.88 -8.53 27.25
C ARG A 697 -30.40 -7.14 27.58
N CYS A 698 -31.02 -6.50 28.57
CA CYS A 698 -30.59 -5.20 29.08
C CYS A 698 -30.43 -5.26 30.60
N GLY A 699 -29.47 -4.51 31.12
CA GLY A 699 -29.22 -4.42 32.55
C GLY A 699 -28.78 -3.01 32.94
N ALA A 700 -29.04 -2.66 34.19
CA ALA A 700 -28.61 -1.43 34.81
C ALA A 700 -27.91 -1.74 36.13
N GLU A 701 -26.78 -1.08 36.39
CA GLU A 701 -26.06 -1.15 37.66
C GLU A 701 -26.18 0.19 38.40
N SER A 702 -26.54 0.10 39.68
CA SER A 702 -26.53 1.23 40.61
C SER A 702 -25.59 0.93 41.77
N ASN A 703 -25.24 1.96 42.53
CA ASN A 703 -24.31 1.92 43.66
C ASN A 703 -24.77 1.06 44.86
N GLU A 704 -26.03 0.62 44.91
CA GLU A 704 -26.57 -0.15 46.06
C GLU A 704 -27.11 -1.54 45.70
N GLU A 705 -27.35 -1.84 44.41
CA GLU A 705 -27.97 -3.11 43.99
C GLU A 705 -27.70 -3.46 42.51
N THR A 706 -27.51 -4.74 42.20
CA THR A 706 -27.47 -5.26 40.83
C THR A 706 -28.83 -5.87 40.47
N VAL A 707 -29.68 -5.11 39.79
CA VAL A 707 -30.98 -5.63 39.32
C VAL A 707 -30.84 -6.17 37.91
N ARG A 708 -30.98 -7.50 37.76
CA ARG A 708 -31.05 -8.17 36.46
C ARG A 708 -32.52 -8.27 36.03
N LEU A 709 -32.85 -7.63 34.91
CA LEU A 709 -34.15 -7.79 34.25
C LEU A 709 -33.92 -8.59 32.95
N SER A 710 -34.36 -9.85 32.93
CA SER A 710 -34.38 -10.64 31.70
C SER A 710 -35.76 -10.57 31.08
N ALA A 711 -35.86 -10.08 29.85
CA ALA A 711 -37.05 -10.23 29.01
C ALA A 711 -36.73 -11.27 27.92
N ASP A 712 -37.22 -12.50 28.06
CA ASP A 712 -37.10 -13.52 27.02
C ASP A 712 -38.28 -13.41 26.06
N ALA A 713 -38.06 -12.77 24.91
CA ALA A 713 -39.00 -12.83 23.80
C ALA A 713 -38.76 -14.14 23.03
N THR A 714 -39.40 -15.24 23.47
CA THR A 714 -39.47 -16.46 22.67
C THR A 714 -40.90 -16.66 22.19
N GLY A 715 -41.13 -16.55 20.88
CA GLY A 715 -42.44 -16.80 20.30
C GLY A 715 -42.48 -16.67 18.77
N GLY A 716 -42.81 -17.77 18.11
CA GLY A 716 -43.38 -17.74 16.75
C GLY A 716 -44.81 -17.16 16.75
N PRO A 717 -45.52 -17.19 15.60
CA PRO A 717 -46.68 -16.34 15.31
C PRO A 717 -47.92 -16.47 16.22
N ASP A 718 -47.96 -17.40 17.17
CA ASP A 718 -49.14 -17.67 18.02
C ASP A 718 -48.85 -17.52 19.53
N GLY A 719 -48.56 -16.28 19.96
CA GLY A 719 -48.71 -15.85 21.37
C GLY A 719 -47.42 -15.76 22.21
N THR A 720 -47.15 -14.56 22.72
CA THR A 720 -45.99 -14.23 23.57
C THR A 720 -46.29 -14.53 25.04
N ARG A 721 -45.40 -15.25 25.74
CA ARG A 721 -45.39 -15.33 27.21
C ARG A 721 -44.23 -14.52 27.76
N TRP A 722 -44.50 -13.71 28.77
CA TRP A 722 -43.50 -12.92 29.49
C TRP A 722 -43.25 -13.54 30.86
N GLY A 723 -42.00 -13.87 31.17
CA GLY A 723 -41.56 -14.30 32.49
C GLY A 723 -40.52 -13.34 33.04
N VAL A 724 -40.70 -12.87 34.27
CA VAL A 724 -39.70 -12.09 35.02
C VAL A 724 -39.03 -13.03 36.01
N HIS A 725 -37.71 -13.16 35.95
CA HIS A 725 -36.92 -13.83 36.97
C HIS A 725 -36.04 -12.81 37.69
N SER A 726 -36.26 -12.63 38.99
CA SER A 726 -35.34 -11.91 39.88
C SER A 726 -34.57 -12.92 40.72
N SER A 727 -33.25 -12.76 40.86
CA SER A 727 -32.47 -13.49 41.84
C SER A 727 -31.67 -12.49 42.68
N GLU A 728 -31.90 -12.46 43.99
CA GLU A 728 -31.09 -11.71 44.95
C GLU A 728 -30.70 -12.59 46.14
N SER A 729 -29.48 -12.37 46.63
CA SER A 729 -28.96 -12.92 47.87
C SER A 729 -29.29 -11.98 49.03
N GLY A 730 -30.48 -12.13 49.64
CA GLY A 730 -30.87 -11.37 50.83
C GLY A 730 -32.36 -11.05 50.85
N GLY A 731 -33.16 -11.88 51.52
CA GLY A 731 -34.61 -11.90 51.36
C GLY A 731 -35.35 -10.64 51.83
N VAL A 732 -35.93 -9.91 50.87
CA VAL A 732 -37.26 -9.25 50.97
C VAL A 732 -37.89 -9.27 49.57
N TRP A 733 -39.07 -9.86 49.42
CA TRP A 733 -39.82 -9.83 48.15
C TRP A 733 -40.61 -8.52 48.02
N ARG A 734 -40.46 -7.79 46.90
CA ARG A 734 -41.40 -6.74 46.50
C ARG A 734 -42.05 -7.10 45.16
N GLN A 735 -43.36 -6.87 45.09
CA GLN A 735 -44.20 -7.18 43.93
C GLN A 735 -44.05 -6.07 42.87
N PHE A 736 -43.56 -6.40 41.68
CA PHE A 736 -43.60 -5.51 40.52
C PHE A 736 -44.83 -5.84 39.66
N SER A 737 -45.57 -4.82 39.22
CA SER A 737 -46.69 -4.98 38.29
C SER A 737 -46.25 -4.51 36.90
N VAL A 738 -46.43 -5.36 35.89
CA VAL A 738 -46.25 -5.02 34.47
C VAL A 738 -47.64 -4.77 33.89
N TYR A 739 -47.85 -3.60 33.28
CA TYR A 739 -49.06 -3.32 32.51
C TYR A 739 -48.76 -3.50 31.02
N ALA A 740 -49.58 -4.30 30.33
CA ALA A 740 -49.68 -4.24 28.88
C ALA A 740 -50.68 -3.12 28.54
N MET A 741 -50.27 -2.16 27.72
CA MET A 741 -51.20 -1.29 26.99
C MET A 741 -51.19 -1.76 25.53
N GLU A 742 -52.38 -2.01 24.98
CA GLU A 742 -52.59 -2.27 23.55
C GLU A 742 -52.21 -1.06 22.69
#